data_AF-A0A847NXB6-F1
#
_entry.id   AF-A0A847NXB6-F1
#
_cell.length_a   1.000
_cell.length_b   1.000
_cell.length_c   1.000
_cell.angle_alpha   90.00
_cell.angle_beta   90.00
_cell.angle_gamma   90.00
#
_symmetry.space_group_name_H-M   'P 1'
#
loop_
_entity.id
_entity.type
_entity.pdbx_description
1 polymer ?
#
loop_
_entity_poly.entity_id
_entity_poly.type
_entity_poly.pdbx_seq_one_letter_code
_entity_poly.pdbx_strand_id
1 'polypeptide(L)'
;MNIITKTKNKALNASFSALKIKLFLFLLLAVCSGVYPAKPLFWADQINSALNQKESFFNSLNITLDSTAIQNWDFNRKLAVLEAMDSSPSLDDPWYHLTRGLIDGSLSDTNQAVFFNRALFLAQNEPGTIWLLFFELQRNKFYSWADKCLEQLQKLMFQSGASNCKLISRQLLYIGIKQEKSNKTDALRIYAWAKKFNPDQSIISKRIAWNHFPFDLSSFIQEYKNILYQLKNSWNSQLQVVTSVYEWLRFFFILLILTPLLILTFKHIQYSLHKISDILPCTVPLFLRAPLVTLAYFSTALLNFYVLLWTSAFLIWKHLTHQEKKLLSISLVLLVLSPLDSYIRSALYLAADPSGPLKSFSSAVNEGYSEDNYKAILARTSQDKMDYLATLSASIYELKKHDFASATINIRNVQSLPDDDPVFLITAGNLHFLKNDIEKAEHFYRQVLKNDKKNAEALFNLAQCQLRKFKTITATEYISDAANIKPGLVNSFIHNNEKFFSRNWPPLRQIMFSDLSPKFFWTRYFPDYALNSKTASVLWNPSFFAIPPLISMTIFFALFMILLLFFRDPHEQRKLKKIFECRFCGRIICRKCKSGTLCQSCYEATQFMSNEKSLEKMRKIISTQTKKINLVKCAIVGTVFPGADKLLGLEITMWKVLFNLLASSVVYATYKSVFSSFSTFCSEPLLPLILLLVLPIIYNIYFIIRSIQVTVQGFRESQNAT
;
A
#
# COMPACT_ATOMS: atom_id res chain seq x y z
N MET A 1 48.01 19.22 -11.19
CA MET A 1 46.66 19.74 -10.84
C MET A 1 45.52 19.15 -11.70
N ASN A 2 45.65 19.08 -13.04
CA ASN A 2 44.59 18.56 -13.94
C ASN A 2 44.25 17.06 -13.79
N ILE A 3 45.14 16.23 -13.25
CA ILE A 3 44.87 14.79 -13.00
C ILE A 3 44.04 14.61 -11.72
N ILE A 4 44.25 15.44 -10.70
CA ILE A 4 43.54 15.40 -9.41
C ILE A 4 42.10 15.91 -9.55
N THR A 5 41.85 16.88 -10.43
CA THR A 5 40.49 17.36 -10.74
C THR A 5 39.71 16.35 -11.59
N LYS A 6 40.36 15.63 -12.52
CA LYS A 6 39.72 14.54 -13.28
C LYS A 6 39.36 13.34 -12.40
N THR A 7 40.20 12.95 -11.44
CA THR A 7 39.89 11.84 -10.52
C THR A 7 38.81 12.21 -9.50
N LYS A 8 38.81 13.44 -8.96
CA LYS A 8 37.72 13.93 -8.09
C LYS A 8 36.37 13.99 -8.81
N ASN A 9 36.32 14.50 -10.06
CA ASN A 9 35.08 14.55 -10.82
C ASN A 9 34.56 13.15 -11.21
N LYS A 10 35.45 12.18 -11.45
CA LYS A 10 35.06 10.79 -11.72
C LYS A 10 34.50 10.10 -10.46
N ALA A 11 35.10 10.35 -9.29
CA ALA A 11 34.60 9.86 -8.00
C ALA A 11 33.28 10.53 -7.59
N LEU A 12 33.12 11.84 -7.80
CA LEU A 12 31.86 12.54 -7.56
C LEU A 12 30.75 12.06 -8.49
N ASN A 13 31.03 11.84 -9.77
CA ASN A 13 30.05 11.32 -10.73
C ASN A 13 29.68 9.86 -10.46
N ALA A 14 30.62 9.03 -9.98
CA ALA A 14 30.35 7.67 -9.50
C ALA A 14 29.48 7.68 -8.22
N SER A 15 29.75 8.59 -7.29
CA SER A 15 28.92 8.82 -6.10
C SER A 15 27.50 9.30 -6.45
N PHE A 16 27.38 10.24 -7.39
CA PHE A 16 26.09 10.78 -7.83
C PHE A 16 25.26 9.77 -8.64
N SER A 17 25.90 8.97 -9.49
CA SER A 17 25.22 7.89 -10.22
C SER A 17 24.79 6.76 -9.27
N ALA A 18 25.63 6.39 -8.31
CA ALA A 18 25.26 5.48 -7.23
C ALA A 18 24.09 6.05 -6.40
N LEU A 19 24.09 7.35 -6.07
CA LEU A 19 23.00 7.99 -5.34
C LEU A 19 21.69 8.03 -6.14
N LYS A 20 21.75 8.28 -7.46
CA LYS A 20 20.57 8.24 -8.34
C LYS A 20 19.99 6.83 -8.47
N ILE A 21 20.84 5.81 -8.65
CA ILE A 21 20.42 4.41 -8.67
C ILE A 21 19.84 4.01 -7.30
N LYS A 22 20.45 4.46 -6.19
CA LYS A 22 19.96 4.26 -4.82
C LYS A 22 18.61 4.91 -4.57
N LEU A 23 18.40 6.15 -5.03
CA LEU A 23 17.13 6.87 -4.89
C LEU A 23 16.02 6.25 -5.76
N PHE A 24 16.36 5.77 -6.95
CA PHE A 24 15.43 5.07 -7.84
C PHE A 24 15.01 3.70 -7.27
N LEU A 25 15.96 2.90 -6.76
CA LEU A 25 15.68 1.64 -6.07
C LEU A 25 14.85 1.86 -4.80
N PHE A 26 15.11 2.95 -4.07
CA PHE A 26 14.37 3.35 -2.89
C PHE A 26 12.91 3.74 -3.20
N LEU A 27 12.68 4.51 -4.27
CA LEU A 27 11.34 4.84 -4.75
C LEU A 27 10.55 3.59 -5.16
N LEU A 28 11.21 2.58 -5.71
CA LEU A 28 10.60 1.29 -6.07
C LEU A 28 10.20 0.46 -4.83
N LEU A 29 10.90 0.61 -3.71
CA LEU A 29 10.62 -0.10 -2.45
C LEU A 29 9.49 0.55 -1.63
N ALA A 30 9.27 1.85 -1.81
CA ALA A 30 8.27 2.67 -1.12
C ALA A 30 6.85 2.60 -1.73
N VAL A 31 6.56 1.55 -2.51
CA VAL A 31 5.25 1.34 -3.19
C VAL A 31 4.61 0.04 -2.68
N CYS A 32 4.78 -0.36 -1.41
CA CYS A 32 4.01 -1.50 -0.89
C CYS A 32 3.81 -1.41 0.62
N SER A 33 2.65 -0.91 1.04
CA SER A 33 2.13 -1.08 2.40
C SER A 33 0.61 -0.95 2.40
N GLY A 34 -0.10 -2.05 2.57
CA GLY A 34 -1.54 -2.06 2.84
C GLY A 34 -1.78 -2.43 4.30
N VAL A 35 -2.58 -1.63 5.01
CA VAL A 35 -3.11 -1.98 6.34
C VAL A 35 -4.53 -2.49 6.12
N TYR A 36 -4.75 -3.77 6.42
CA TYR A 36 -6.09 -4.38 6.39
C TYR A 36 -6.50 -4.78 7.81
N PRO A 37 -7.80 -4.71 8.15
CA PRO A 37 -8.31 -5.04 9.47
C PRO A 37 -7.96 -6.49 9.89
N ALA A 38 -7.85 -6.69 11.20
CA ALA A 38 -7.37 -7.93 11.79
C ALA A 38 -8.43 -9.04 11.71
N LYS A 39 -8.12 -10.09 10.95
CA LYS A 39 -8.72 -11.41 11.12
C LYS A 39 -8.16 -12.09 12.38
N PRO A 40 -8.88 -13.08 12.96
CA PRO A 40 -8.27 -13.99 13.91
C PRO A 40 -7.07 -14.66 13.22
N LEU A 41 -5.90 -14.52 13.84
CA LEU A 41 -4.65 -15.04 13.28
C LEU A 41 -4.35 -16.40 13.89
N PHE A 42 -3.67 -17.26 13.13
CA PHE A 42 -3.18 -18.54 13.63
C PHE A 42 -2.45 -18.38 14.98
N TRP A 43 -2.84 -19.22 15.96
CA TRP A 43 -2.45 -19.21 17.39
C TRP A 43 -2.97 -18.07 18.28
N ALA A 44 -3.80 -17.14 17.79
CA ALA A 44 -4.35 -16.08 18.64
C ALA A 44 -5.06 -16.64 19.90
N ASP A 45 -5.93 -17.64 19.74
CA ASP A 45 -6.69 -18.21 20.86
C ASP A 45 -5.80 -18.94 21.87
N GLN A 46 -4.78 -19.65 21.38
CA GLN A 46 -3.83 -20.37 22.23
C GLN A 46 -2.96 -19.39 23.02
N ILE A 47 -2.56 -18.26 22.41
CA ILE A 47 -1.84 -17.21 23.11
C ILE A 47 -2.72 -16.55 24.18
N ASN A 48 -3.99 -16.27 23.87
CA ASN A 48 -4.93 -15.71 24.84
C ASN A 48 -5.17 -16.67 26.01
N SER A 49 -5.34 -17.97 25.74
CA SER A 49 -5.48 -19.00 26.78
C SER A 49 -4.24 -19.08 27.67
N ALA A 50 -3.05 -19.09 27.08
CA ALA A 50 -1.79 -19.11 27.82
C ALA A 50 -1.58 -17.83 28.65
N LEU A 51 -2.08 -16.69 28.19
CA LEU A 51 -2.01 -15.43 28.92
C LEU A 51 -2.86 -15.49 30.19
N ASN A 52 -4.08 -16.03 30.11
CA ASN A 52 -4.93 -16.24 31.28
C ASN A 52 -4.30 -17.23 32.28
N GLN A 53 -3.68 -18.31 31.80
CA GLN A 53 -2.97 -19.26 32.66
C GLN A 53 -1.78 -18.59 33.37
N LYS A 54 -0.98 -17.81 32.65
CA LYS A 54 0.13 -17.05 33.23
C LYS A 54 -0.34 -16.08 34.31
N GLU A 55 -1.40 -15.31 34.03
CA GLU A 55 -1.96 -14.35 34.97
C GLU A 55 -2.50 -15.05 36.22
N SER A 56 -3.21 -16.16 36.05
CA SER A 56 -3.68 -16.97 37.18
C SER A 56 -2.52 -17.45 38.06
N PHE A 57 -1.45 -17.96 37.44
CA PHE A 57 -0.26 -18.41 38.18
C PHE A 57 0.44 -17.25 38.90
N PHE A 58 0.71 -16.12 38.23
CA PHE A 58 1.35 -14.96 38.86
C PHE A 58 0.51 -14.32 39.97
N ASN A 59 -0.81 -14.28 39.81
CA ASN A 59 -1.71 -13.78 40.84
C ASN A 59 -1.68 -14.68 42.09
N SER A 60 -1.53 -16.00 41.93
CA SER A 60 -1.40 -16.93 43.07
C SER A 60 -0.14 -16.68 43.91
N LEU A 61 0.89 -16.06 43.31
CA LEU A 61 2.15 -15.69 43.96
C LEU A 61 2.21 -14.20 44.36
N ASN A 62 1.10 -13.46 44.25
CA ASN A 62 1.06 -12.00 44.43
C ASN A 62 2.09 -11.24 43.56
N ILE A 63 2.42 -11.78 42.39
CA ILE A 63 3.30 -11.13 41.44
C ILE A 63 2.47 -10.15 40.61
N THR A 64 2.61 -8.86 40.90
CA THR A 64 2.11 -7.82 40.00
C THR A 64 2.96 -7.79 38.73
N LEU A 65 2.31 -7.81 37.57
CA LEU A 65 2.94 -7.65 36.26
C LEU A 65 3.41 -6.21 36.06
N ASP A 66 4.40 -5.79 36.83
CA ASP A 66 5.06 -4.49 36.66
C ASP A 66 5.95 -4.53 35.40
N SER A 67 6.31 -3.36 34.88
CA SER A 67 7.23 -3.24 33.73
C SER A 67 8.67 -3.67 34.04
N THR A 68 8.99 -3.93 35.31
CA THR A 68 10.32 -4.31 35.78
C THR A 68 10.60 -5.80 35.55
N ALA A 69 11.81 -6.11 35.08
CA ALA A 69 12.28 -7.48 34.93
C ALA A 69 12.43 -8.16 36.30
N ILE A 70 12.01 -9.43 36.43
CA ILE A 70 12.08 -10.21 37.69
C ILE A 70 13.50 -10.27 38.23
N GLN A 71 14.50 -10.32 37.35
CA GLN A 71 15.91 -10.25 37.73
C GLN A 71 16.26 -9.02 38.57
N ASN A 72 15.57 -7.90 38.34
CA ASN A 72 15.85 -6.63 38.99
C ASN A 72 15.08 -6.45 40.31
N TRP A 73 14.29 -7.45 40.73
CA TRP A 73 13.64 -7.41 42.04
C TRP A 73 14.66 -7.46 43.17
N ASP A 74 14.34 -6.80 44.28
CA ASP A 74 15.13 -6.88 45.50
C ASP A 74 15.11 -8.29 46.09
N PHE A 75 16.08 -8.56 46.97
CA PHE A 75 16.27 -9.86 47.58
C PHE A 75 15.04 -10.33 48.39
N ASN A 76 14.39 -9.44 49.12
CA ASN A 76 13.26 -9.77 49.99
C ASN A 76 12.04 -10.20 49.16
N ARG A 77 11.75 -9.47 48.08
CA ARG A 77 10.68 -9.82 47.14
C ARG A 77 10.95 -11.17 46.47
N LYS A 78 12.19 -11.44 46.09
CA LYS A 78 12.61 -12.73 45.52
C LYS A 78 12.42 -13.88 46.51
N LEU A 79 12.87 -13.70 47.75
CA LEU A 79 12.75 -14.71 48.80
C LEU A 79 11.29 -15.03 49.13
N ALA A 80 10.45 -14.00 49.30
CA ALA A 80 9.02 -14.18 49.57
C ALA A 80 8.30 -15.00 48.48
N VAL A 81 8.64 -14.77 47.21
CA VAL A 81 8.08 -15.53 46.10
C VAL A 81 8.61 -16.97 46.10
N LEU A 82 9.88 -17.20 46.39
CA LEU A 82 10.44 -18.56 46.52
C LEU A 82 9.75 -19.34 47.65
N GLU A 83 9.57 -18.73 48.82
CA GLU A 83 8.86 -19.35 49.95
C GLU A 83 7.42 -19.69 49.58
N ALA A 84 6.72 -18.80 48.88
CA ALA A 84 5.37 -19.06 48.38
C ALA A 84 5.35 -20.24 47.40
N MET A 85 6.31 -20.29 46.47
CA MET A 85 6.45 -21.39 45.51
C MET A 85 6.80 -22.74 46.17
N ASP A 86 7.64 -22.73 47.22
CA ASP A 86 8.00 -23.94 47.95
C ASP A 86 6.85 -24.45 48.84
N SER A 87 5.96 -23.56 49.29
CA SER A 87 4.76 -23.93 50.05
C SER A 87 3.69 -24.64 49.21
N SER A 88 3.66 -24.40 47.89
CA SER A 88 2.73 -25.02 46.93
C SER A 88 3.43 -25.29 45.59
N PRO A 89 4.26 -26.35 45.50
CA PRO A 89 5.07 -26.60 44.32
C PRO A 89 4.21 -27.11 43.15
N SER A 90 4.09 -26.29 42.10
CA SER A 90 3.44 -26.67 40.85
C SER A 90 4.46 -27.23 39.85
N LEU A 91 4.98 -28.43 40.12
CA LEU A 91 6.09 -29.04 39.36
C LEU A 91 5.75 -29.35 37.89
N ASP A 92 4.46 -29.38 37.55
CA ASP A 92 3.97 -29.61 36.18
C ASP A 92 3.61 -28.30 35.45
N ASP A 93 3.77 -27.15 36.09
CA ASP A 93 3.48 -25.84 35.50
C ASP A 93 4.75 -25.21 34.89
N PRO A 94 4.77 -24.86 33.59
CA PRO A 94 5.90 -24.19 32.97
C PRO A 94 6.23 -22.83 33.61
N TRP A 95 5.24 -22.12 34.15
CA TRP A 95 5.42 -20.82 34.81
C TRP A 95 6.16 -20.95 36.14
N TYR A 96 5.97 -22.05 36.85
CA TYR A 96 6.71 -22.37 38.07
C TYR A 96 8.21 -22.47 37.76
N HIS A 97 8.58 -23.29 36.78
CA HIS A 97 9.99 -23.47 36.42
C HIS A 97 10.61 -22.21 35.84
N LEU A 98 9.88 -21.43 35.01
CA LEU A 98 10.37 -20.14 34.54
C LEU A 98 10.65 -19.20 35.71
N THR A 99 9.68 -19.02 36.62
CA THR A 99 9.79 -18.08 37.73
C THR A 99 10.94 -18.47 38.65
N ARG A 100 11.06 -19.76 38.97
CA ARG A 100 12.17 -20.28 39.78
C ARG A 100 13.50 -20.01 39.12
N GLY A 101 13.66 -20.33 37.83
CA GLY A 101 14.89 -20.06 37.09
C GLY A 101 15.26 -18.58 36.98
N LEU A 102 14.28 -17.67 36.96
CA LEU A 102 14.51 -16.22 36.94
C LEU A 102 14.92 -15.65 38.30
N ILE A 103 14.37 -16.20 39.39
CA ILE A 103 14.62 -15.72 40.76
C ILE A 103 15.90 -16.31 41.33
N ASP A 104 16.12 -17.60 41.13
CA ASP A 104 17.22 -18.40 41.69
C ASP A 104 18.58 -18.12 41.01
N GLY A 105 18.72 -16.92 40.43
CA GLY A 105 19.86 -16.47 39.66
C GLY A 105 21.17 -16.30 40.45
N SER A 106 21.14 -16.53 41.77
CA SER A 106 22.31 -16.64 42.64
C SER A 106 22.97 -18.02 42.60
N LEU A 107 22.29 -19.04 42.08
CA LEU A 107 22.86 -20.37 41.83
C LEU A 107 23.53 -20.42 40.45
N SER A 108 24.53 -21.31 40.32
CA SER A 108 25.35 -21.49 39.12
C SER A 108 24.53 -21.57 37.83
N ASP A 109 25.08 -21.09 36.71
CA ASP A 109 24.45 -21.09 35.36
C ASP A 109 23.81 -22.44 34.99
N THR A 110 24.33 -23.54 35.53
CA THR A 110 23.82 -24.90 35.36
C THR A 110 22.41 -25.11 35.91
N ASN A 111 22.07 -24.55 37.08
CA ASN A 111 20.77 -24.77 37.72
C ASN A 111 19.66 -23.99 37.02
N GLN A 112 19.93 -22.74 36.61
CA GLN A 112 18.99 -21.94 35.80
C GLN A 112 18.64 -22.66 34.49
N ALA A 113 19.64 -23.25 33.83
CA ALA A 113 19.45 -23.99 32.60
C ALA A 113 18.52 -25.21 32.76
N VAL A 114 18.57 -25.90 33.90
CA VAL A 114 17.67 -27.02 34.20
C VAL A 114 16.22 -26.55 34.28
N PHE A 115 15.95 -25.47 35.01
CA PHE A 115 14.61 -24.91 35.15
C PHE A 115 14.05 -24.41 33.80
N PHE A 116 14.83 -23.66 33.02
CA PHE A 116 14.36 -23.19 31.71
C PHE A 116 14.13 -24.34 30.72
N ASN A 117 14.97 -25.38 30.73
CA ASN A 117 14.71 -26.59 29.95
C ASN A 117 13.40 -27.27 30.39
N ARG A 118 13.15 -27.38 31.69
CA ARG A 118 11.94 -28.00 32.21
C ARG A 118 10.69 -27.21 31.84
N ALA A 119 10.74 -25.88 31.96
CA ALA A 119 9.66 -24.99 31.52
C ALA A 119 9.34 -25.20 30.03
N LEU A 120 10.36 -25.21 29.17
CA LEU A 120 10.20 -25.40 27.74
C LEU A 120 9.69 -26.81 27.39
N PHE A 121 10.14 -27.83 28.12
CA PHE A 121 9.68 -29.22 27.97
C PHE A 121 8.20 -29.38 28.34
N LEU A 122 7.76 -28.79 29.44
CA LEU A 122 6.35 -28.83 29.86
C LEU A 122 5.46 -28.09 28.84
N ALA A 123 5.93 -26.96 28.31
CA ALA A 123 5.21 -26.18 27.30
C ALA A 123 5.33 -26.73 25.87
N GLN A 124 6.00 -27.88 25.63
CA GLN A 124 6.46 -28.29 24.30
C GLN A 124 5.37 -28.46 23.24
N ASN A 125 4.11 -28.63 23.64
CA ASN A 125 2.92 -28.77 22.78
C ASN A 125 1.98 -27.55 22.83
N GLU A 126 2.34 -26.52 23.57
CA GLU A 126 1.52 -25.33 23.82
C GLU A 126 2.20 -24.08 23.25
N PRO A 127 1.94 -23.73 21.97
CA PRO A 127 2.65 -22.63 21.33
C PRO A 127 2.29 -21.27 21.97
N GLY A 128 1.10 -21.11 22.54
CA GLY A 128 0.75 -19.92 23.32
C GLY A 128 1.69 -19.74 24.52
N THR A 129 1.91 -20.80 25.29
CA THR A 129 2.79 -20.81 26.46
C THR A 129 4.24 -20.57 26.05
N ILE A 130 4.75 -21.27 25.03
CA ILE A 130 6.13 -21.07 24.54
C ILE A 130 6.36 -19.63 24.05
N TRP A 131 5.36 -19.03 23.39
CA TRP A 131 5.45 -17.64 22.94
C TRP A 131 5.55 -16.64 24.10
N LEU A 132 4.78 -16.87 25.17
CA LEU A 132 4.88 -16.05 26.36
C LEU A 132 6.18 -16.30 27.14
N LEU A 133 6.71 -17.54 27.17
CA LEU A 133 8.05 -17.83 27.69
C LEU A 133 9.13 -17.04 26.93
N PHE A 134 9.05 -16.98 25.59
CA PHE A 134 9.94 -16.15 24.77
C PHE A 134 9.93 -14.70 25.23
N PHE A 135 8.74 -14.12 25.43
CA PHE A 135 8.61 -12.73 25.87
C PHE A 135 9.26 -12.48 27.23
N GLU A 136 9.03 -13.39 28.19
CA GLU A 136 9.60 -13.26 29.53
C GLU A 136 11.13 -13.41 29.53
N LEU A 137 11.67 -14.36 28.78
CA LEU A 137 13.10 -14.55 28.64
C LEU A 137 13.76 -13.39 27.89
N GLN A 138 13.11 -12.87 26.83
CA GLN A 138 13.56 -11.69 26.11
C GLN A 138 13.58 -10.45 27.01
N ARG A 139 12.54 -10.26 27.84
CA ARG A 139 12.44 -9.15 28.80
C ARG A 139 13.58 -9.19 29.84
N ASN A 140 13.96 -10.38 30.28
CA ASN A 140 15.07 -10.61 31.21
C ASN A 140 16.43 -10.83 30.50
N LYS A 141 16.54 -10.51 29.20
CA LYS A 141 17.79 -10.59 28.40
C LYS A 141 18.43 -11.98 28.29
N PHE A 142 17.69 -13.06 28.53
CA PHE A 142 18.14 -14.45 28.29
C PHE A 142 17.95 -14.84 26.82
N TYR A 143 18.72 -14.20 25.94
CA TYR A 143 18.53 -14.29 24.49
C TYR A 143 18.66 -15.71 23.92
N SER A 144 19.58 -16.53 24.44
CA SER A 144 19.76 -17.92 23.98
C SER A 144 18.54 -18.80 24.27
N TRP A 145 17.90 -18.61 25.42
CA TRP A 145 16.68 -19.30 25.80
C TRP A 145 15.46 -18.77 25.04
N ALA A 146 15.39 -17.45 24.84
CA ALA A 146 14.38 -16.85 23.97
C ALA A 146 14.45 -17.44 22.54
N ASP A 147 15.66 -17.63 21.99
CA ASP A 147 15.85 -18.26 20.68
C ASP A 147 15.43 -19.74 20.66
N LYS A 148 15.66 -20.49 21.74
CA LYS A 148 15.15 -21.87 21.88
C LYS A 148 13.62 -21.92 21.88
N CYS A 149 12.94 -20.96 22.53
CA CYS A 149 11.48 -20.84 22.46
C CYS A 149 11.02 -20.62 21.01
N LEU A 150 11.66 -19.72 20.27
CA LEU A 150 11.33 -19.47 18.86
C LEU A 150 11.62 -20.68 17.97
N GLU A 151 12.67 -21.45 18.26
CA GLU A 151 12.97 -22.69 17.55
C GLU A 151 11.89 -23.77 17.80
N GLN A 152 11.46 -23.94 19.05
CA GLN A 152 10.37 -24.85 19.41
C GLN A 152 9.04 -24.42 18.78
N LEU A 153 8.75 -23.11 18.76
CA LEU A 153 7.59 -22.58 18.05
C LEU A 153 7.66 -22.85 16.55
N GLN A 154 8.83 -22.67 15.93
CA GLN A 154 9.01 -22.98 14.52
C GLN A 154 8.75 -24.47 14.24
N LYS A 155 9.20 -25.36 15.12
CA LYS A 155 8.89 -26.80 15.06
C LYS A 155 7.38 -27.06 15.12
N LEU A 156 6.66 -26.49 16.08
CA LEU A 156 5.21 -26.64 16.22
C LEU A 156 4.44 -26.08 15.03
N MET A 157 4.89 -24.93 14.49
CA MET A 157 4.34 -24.34 13.27
C MET A 157 4.42 -25.35 12.12
N PHE A 158 5.60 -25.92 11.87
CA PHE A 158 5.75 -26.94 10.83
C PHE A 158 4.94 -28.20 11.13
N GLN A 159 4.95 -28.70 12.37
CA GLN A 159 4.18 -29.89 12.75
C GLN A 159 2.68 -29.74 12.45
N SER A 160 2.13 -28.53 12.58
CA SER A 160 0.73 -28.20 12.24
C SER A 160 0.44 -28.11 10.73
N GLY A 161 1.44 -28.34 9.87
CA GLY A 161 1.33 -28.17 8.42
C GLY A 161 1.36 -26.72 7.96
N ALA A 162 1.77 -25.77 8.81
CA ALA A 162 1.91 -24.37 8.46
C ALA A 162 3.30 -24.09 7.86
N SER A 163 3.38 -23.18 6.90
CA SER A 163 4.61 -22.53 6.43
C SER A 163 4.80 -21.16 7.05
N ASN A 164 3.70 -20.50 7.44
CA ASN A 164 3.65 -19.13 7.89
C ASN A 164 2.83 -18.99 9.20
N CYS A 165 3.29 -18.13 10.10
CA CYS A 165 2.57 -17.61 11.26
C CYS A 165 2.65 -16.08 11.28
N LYS A 166 1.64 -15.44 10.68
CA LYS A 166 1.60 -13.97 10.50
C LYS A 166 1.55 -13.22 11.83
N LEU A 167 0.92 -13.78 12.86
CA LEU A 167 0.82 -13.18 14.20
C LEU A 167 2.20 -13.01 14.83
N ILE A 168 2.93 -14.12 14.99
CA ILE A 168 4.27 -14.16 15.58
C ILE A 168 5.22 -13.29 14.78
N SER A 169 5.23 -13.40 13.45
CA SER A 169 6.06 -12.56 12.58
C SER A 169 5.80 -11.06 12.79
N ARG A 170 4.53 -10.63 12.85
CA ARG A 170 4.17 -9.22 13.07
C ARG A 170 4.58 -8.73 14.45
N GLN A 171 4.41 -9.55 15.48
CA GLN A 171 4.83 -9.20 16.83
C GLN A 171 6.36 -9.12 16.93
N LEU A 172 7.10 -10.06 16.35
CA LEU A 172 8.57 -9.99 16.25
C LEU A 172 9.02 -8.75 15.47
N LEU A 173 8.38 -8.43 14.34
CA LEU A 173 8.66 -7.20 13.60
C LEU A 173 8.48 -5.96 14.49
N TYR A 174 7.40 -5.89 15.27
CA TYR A 174 7.17 -4.79 16.21
C TYR A 174 8.25 -4.71 17.29
N ILE A 175 8.62 -5.84 17.90
CA ILE A 175 9.70 -5.89 18.91
C ILE A 175 11.02 -5.45 18.29
N GLY A 176 11.34 -5.91 17.08
CA GLY A 176 12.55 -5.53 16.35
C GLY A 176 12.60 -4.02 16.09
N ILE A 177 11.50 -3.41 15.65
CA ILE A 177 11.39 -1.95 15.45
C ILE A 177 11.64 -1.19 16.76
N LYS A 178 11.08 -1.67 17.88
CA LYS A 178 11.33 -1.06 19.20
C LYS A 178 12.81 -1.16 19.59
N GLN A 179 13.45 -2.29 19.27
CA GLN A 179 14.83 -2.58 19.62
C GLN A 179 15.85 -1.86 18.74
N GLU A 180 15.49 -1.40 17.53
CA GLU A 180 16.38 -0.64 16.63
C GLU A 180 17.04 0.57 17.31
N LYS A 181 16.33 1.21 18.26
CA LYS A 181 16.86 2.38 18.99
C LYS A 181 17.88 2.02 20.06
N SER A 182 17.73 0.86 20.68
CA SER A 182 18.54 0.46 21.84
C SER A 182 19.68 -0.46 21.45
N ASN A 183 19.43 -1.46 20.60
CA ASN A 183 20.41 -2.43 20.18
C ASN A 183 20.12 -2.97 18.78
N LYS A 184 20.85 -2.47 17.78
CA LYS A 184 20.67 -2.83 16.38
C LYS A 184 20.95 -4.30 16.07
N THR A 185 21.91 -4.93 16.75
CA THR A 185 22.24 -6.34 16.50
C THR A 185 21.10 -7.25 16.97
N ASP A 186 20.50 -6.94 18.11
CA ASP A 186 19.33 -7.65 18.62
C ASP A 186 18.10 -7.42 17.72
N ALA A 187 17.90 -6.20 17.21
CA ALA A 187 16.85 -5.93 16.23
C ALA A 187 17.00 -6.81 14.96
N LEU A 188 18.22 -6.92 14.42
CA LEU A 188 18.50 -7.78 13.26
C LEU A 188 18.27 -9.26 13.56
N ARG A 189 18.64 -9.74 14.77
CA ARG A 189 18.35 -11.10 15.24
C ARG A 189 16.84 -11.37 15.26
N ILE A 190 16.06 -10.45 15.80
CA ILE A 190 14.60 -10.56 15.88
C ILE A 190 13.96 -10.52 14.48
N TYR A 191 14.46 -9.68 13.57
CA TYR A 191 14.00 -9.67 12.18
C TYR A 191 14.31 -10.97 11.43
N ALA A 192 15.46 -11.59 11.69
CA ALA A 192 15.79 -12.89 11.12
C ALA A 192 14.77 -13.96 11.58
N TRP A 193 14.34 -13.93 12.84
CA TRP A 193 13.26 -14.79 13.32
C TRP A 193 11.90 -14.45 12.72
N ALA A 194 11.53 -13.16 12.65
CA ALA A 194 10.29 -12.73 12.02
C ALA A 194 10.18 -13.26 10.58
N LYS A 195 11.29 -13.19 9.82
CA LYS A 195 11.38 -13.72 8.46
C LYS A 195 11.20 -15.24 8.39
N LYS A 196 11.63 -16.01 9.39
CA LYS A 196 11.40 -17.46 9.45
C LYS A 196 9.94 -17.82 9.70
N PHE A 197 9.20 -17.00 10.44
CA PHE A 197 7.77 -17.21 10.69
C PHE A 197 6.88 -16.69 9.56
N ASN A 198 7.33 -15.76 8.72
CA ASN A 198 6.57 -15.33 7.55
C ASN A 198 7.52 -14.95 6.40
N PRO A 199 8.10 -15.95 5.71
CA PRO A 199 9.05 -15.72 4.62
C PRO A 199 8.48 -14.91 3.45
N ASP A 200 7.15 -14.84 3.29
CA ASP A 200 6.50 -14.08 2.21
C ASP A 200 6.36 -12.58 2.51
N GLN A 201 6.66 -12.16 3.75
CA GLN A 201 6.45 -10.78 4.17
C GLN A 201 7.59 -9.85 3.74
N SER A 202 7.41 -9.20 2.58
CA SER A 202 8.42 -8.28 2.02
C SER A 202 8.83 -7.14 2.97
N ILE A 203 7.96 -6.73 3.90
CA ILE A 203 8.26 -5.64 4.84
C ILE A 203 9.48 -5.96 5.72
N ILE A 204 9.68 -7.23 6.09
CA ILE A 204 10.79 -7.64 6.96
C ILE A 204 12.11 -7.54 6.21
N SER A 205 12.17 -8.06 4.99
CA SER A 205 13.33 -7.90 4.10
C SER A 205 13.64 -6.43 3.82
N LYS A 206 12.61 -5.58 3.65
CA LYS A 206 12.79 -4.12 3.51
C LYS A 206 13.44 -3.51 4.76
N ARG A 207 13.04 -3.93 5.98
CA ARG A 207 13.65 -3.47 7.24
C ARG A 207 15.07 -3.92 7.43
N ILE A 208 15.36 -5.19 7.15
CA ILE A 208 16.72 -5.73 7.23
C ILE A 208 17.60 -4.95 6.25
N ALA A 209 17.17 -4.81 4.99
CA ALA A 209 17.88 -4.02 3.97
C ALA A 209 18.13 -2.58 4.44
N TRP A 210 17.13 -1.92 5.04
CA TRP A 210 17.27 -0.56 5.56
C TRP A 210 18.33 -0.46 6.66
N ASN A 211 18.36 -1.43 7.58
CA ASN A 211 19.37 -1.46 8.64
C ASN A 211 20.79 -1.71 8.12
N HIS A 212 20.96 -2.43 7.02
CA HIS A 212 22.27 -2.59 6.39
C HIS A 212 22.67 -1.36 5.56
N PHE A 213 21.71 -0.61 5.03
CA PHE A 213 21.99 0.59 4.22
C PHE A 213 22.50 1.76 5.09
N PRO A 214 23.48 2.56 4.61
CA PRO A 214 24.26 2.42 3.36
C PRO A 214 25.56 1.59 3.50
N PHE A 215 25.85 1.04 4.68
CA PHE A 215 27.19 0.55 5.04
C PHE A 215 27.49 -0.89 4.62
N ASP A 216 26.48 -1.77 4.54
CA ASP A 216 26.62 -3.16 4.10
C ASP A 216 25.79 -3.39 2.83
N LEU A 217 26.40 -3.08 1.70
CA LEU A 217 25.77 -3.19 0.38
C LEU A 217 25.50 -4.66 0.01
N SER A 218 26.29 -5.60 0.51
CA SER A 218 26.15 -7.03 0.19
C SER A 218 24.85 -7.61 0.74
N SER A 219 24.58 -7.38 2.03
CA SER A 219 23.34 -7.79 2.69
C SER A 219 22.14 -7.04 2.13
N PHE A 220 22.29 -5.75 1.80
CA PHE A 220 21.26 -4.97 1.12
C PHE A 220 20.88 -5.60 -0.25
N ILE A 221 21.86 -5.94 -1.09
CA ILE A 221 21.62 -6.59 -2.39
C ILE A 221 20.95 -7.95 -2.20
N GLN A 222 21.37 -8.72 -1.20
CA GLN A 222 20.80 -10.04 -0.92
C GLN A 222 19.32 -9.94 -0.51
N GLU A 223 18.97 -9.02 0.39
CA GLU A 223 17.58 -8.79 0.77
C GLU A 223 16.75 -8.23 -0.39
N TYR A 224 17.34 -7.39 -1.25
CA TYR A 224 16.68 -6.94 -2.46
C TYR A 224 16.39 -8.08 -3.44
N LYS A 225 17.33 -9.01 -3.64
CA LYS A 225 17.11 -10.24 -4.42
C LYS A 225 15.98 -11.08 -3.84
N ASN A 226 15.89 -11.19 -2.50
CA ASN A 226 14.80 -11.89 -1.84
C ASN A 226 13.44 -11.23 -2.12
N ILE A 227 13.35 -9.90 -2.08
CA ILE A 227 12.13 -9.16 -2.41
C ILE A 227 11.72 -9.40 -3.87
N LEU A 228 12.67 -9.37 -4.81
CA LEU A 228 12.39 -9.67 -6.22
C LEU A 228 11.95 -11.11 -6.43
N TYR A 229 12.55 -12.06 -5.72
CA TYR A 229 12.16 -13.47 -5.76
C TYR A 229 10.73 -13.66 -5.23
N GLN A 230 10.39 -13.05 -4.09
CA GLN A 230 9.03 -13.05 -3.54
C GLN A 230 8.04 -12.41 -4.52
N LEU A 231 8.39 -11.28 -5.13
CA LEU A 231 7.54 -10.61 -6.11
C LEU A 231 7.31 -11.49 -7.34
N LYS A 232 8.32 -12.24 -7.80
CA LYS A 232 8.19 -13.15 -8.94
C LYS A 232 7.28 -14.33 -8.62
N ASN A 233 7.37 -14.88 -7.42
CA ASN A 233 6.78 -16.19 -7.08
C ASN A 233 5.50 -16.12 -6.23
N SER A 234 5.17 -14.98 -5.64
CA SER A 234 3.98 -14.81 -4.80
C SER A 234 2.96 -13.88 -5.45
N TRP A 235 1.78 -14.40 -5.75
CA TRP A 235 0.66 -13.62 -6.27
C TRP A 235 0.23 -12.51 -5.31
N ASN A 236 0.31 -12.77 -3.99
CA ASN A 236 -0.05 -11.82 -2.95
C ASN A 236 0.90 -10.61 -2.97
N SER A 237 2.21 -10.85 -3.11
CA SER A 237 3.20 -9.78 -3.26
C SER A 237 3.00 -8.98 -4.55
N GLN A 238 2.66 -9.65 -5.66
CA GLN A 238 2.32 -8.97 -6.91
C GLN A 238 1.07 -8.10 -6.78
N LEU A 239 0.01 -8.62 -6.14
CA LEU A 239 -1.22 -7.87 -5.91
C LEU A 239 -0.97 -6.61 -5.07
N GLN A 240 -0.12 -6.69 -4.04
CA GLN A 240 0.25 -5.53 -3.23
C GLN A 240 0.98 -4.46 -4.06
N VAL A 241 1.95 -4.88 -4.89
CA VAL A 241 2.67 -3.97 -5.80
C VAL A 241 1.71 -3.35 -6.81
N VAL A 242 0.87 -4.15 -7.48
CA VAL A 242 -0.13 -3.68 -8.45
C VAL A 242 -1.08 -2.68 -7.79
N THR A 243 -1.57 -2.96 -6.59
CA THR A 243 -2.46 -2.05 -5.84
C THR A 243 -1.79 -0.71 -5.56
N SER A 244 -0.53 -0.73 -5.14
CA SER A 244 0.19 0.50 -4.81
C SER A 244 0.62 1.28 -6.07
N VAL A 245 1.01 0.60 -7.15
CA VAL A 245 1.26 1.23 -8.46
C VAL A 245 -0.02 1.85 -9.00
N TYR A 246 -1.15 1.16 -8.84
CA TYR A 246 -2.45 1.67 -9.23
C TYR A 246 -2.84 2.92 -8.43
N GLU A 247 -2.69 2.93 -7.10
CA GLU A 247 -2.95 4.13 -6.28
C GLU A 247 -2.04 5.30 -6.64
N TRP A 248 -0.78 5.04 -7.03
CA TRP A 248 0.11 6.05 -7.59
C TRP A 248 -0.40 6.60 -8.91
N LEU A 249 -0.76 5.73 -9.87
CA LEU A 249 -1.32 6.12 -11.18
C LEU A 249 -2.61 6.91 -11.03
N ARG A 250 -3.50 6.44 -10.15
CA ARG A 250 -4.78 7.10 -9.84
C ARG A 250 -4.56 8.52 -9.36
N PHE A 251 -3.65 8.73 -8.41
CA PHE A 251 -3.35 10.08 -7.92
C PHE A 251 -2.67 10.94 -8.98
N PHE A 252 -1.77 10.37 -9.78
CA PHE A 252 -1.18 11.04 -10.93
C PHE A 252 -2.26 11.55 -11.91
N PHE A 253 -3.22 10.71 -12.28
CA PHE A 253 -4.31 11.10 -13.19
C PHE A 253 -5.26 12.11 -12.56
N ILE A 254 -5.58 11.98 -11.26
CA ILE A 254 -6.38 12.98 -10.54
C ILE A 254 -5.70 14.35 -10.62
N LEU A 255 -4.39 14.46 -10.36
CA LEU A 255 -3.68 15.73 -10.50
C LEU A 255 -3.69 16.25 -11.93
N LEU A 256 -3.53 15.37 -12.92
CA LEU A 256 -3.54 15.75 -14.33
C LEU A 256 -4.91 16.23 -14.82
N ILE A 257 -5.99 15.74 -14.23
CA ILE A 257 -7.35 16.22 -14.47
C ILE A 257 -7.58 17.54 -13.74
N LEU A 258 -7.35 17.57 -12.43
CA LEU A 258 -7.74 18.68 -11.57
C LEU A 258 -6.92 19.93 -11.81
N THR A 259 -5.62 19.81 -12.04
CA THR A 259 -4.76 20.98 -12.16
C THR A 259 -5.17 21.87 -13.35
N PRO A 260 -5.25 21.37 -14.60
CA PRO A 260 -5.71 22.19 -15.73
C PRO A 260 -7.12 22.74 -15.53
N LEU A 261 -8.05 21.91 -15.04
CA LEU A 261 -9.42 22.32 -14.77
C LEU A 261 -9.48 23.48 -13.78
N LEU A 262 -8.83 23.36 -12.62
CA LEU A 262 -8.84 24.40 -11.58
C LEU A 262 -8.14 25.68 -12.04
N ILE A 263 -7.01 25.60 -12.74
CA ILE A 263 -6.29 26.79 -13.22
C ILE A 263 -7.10 27.52 -14.29
N LEU A 264 -7.63 26.80 -15.28
CA LEU A 264 -8.42 27.41 -16.35
C LEU A 264 -9.73 27.96 -15.81
N THR A 265 -10.31 27.28 -14.82
CA THR A 265 -11.46 27.80 -14.07
C THR A 265 -11.07 29.08 -13.37
N PHE A 266 -10.03 29.11 -12.54
CA PHE A 266 -9.58 30.32 -11.86
C PHE A 266 -9.29 31.48 -12.83
N LYS A 267 -8.69 31.19 -13.99
CA LYS A 267 -8.38 32.16 -15.04
C LYS A 267 -9.64 32.77 -15.66
N HIS A 268 -10.67 31.96 -15.93
CA HIS A 268 -11.81 32.34 -16.76
C HIS A 268 -13.15 32.44 -16.03
N ILE A 269 -13.21 32.07 -14.75
CA ILE A 269 -14.46 32.01 -13.98
C ILE A 269 -15.06 33.39 -13.77
N GLN A 270 -14.23 34.42 -13.54
CA GLN A 270 -14.71 35.79 -13.36
C GLN A 270 -15.49 36.28 -14.59
N TYR A 271 -15.02 35.93 -15.80
CA TYR A 271 -15.70 36.28 -17.05
C TYR A 271 -17.02 35.51 -17.21
N SER A 272 -16.97 34.22 -16.87
CA SER A 272 -18.11 33.32 -17.03
C SER A 272 -19.25 33.70 -16.09
N LEU A 273 -18.93 33.97 -14.83
CA LEU A 273 -19.88 34.38 -13.80
C LEU A 273 -20.42 35.79 -14.02
N HIS A 274 -19.63 36.70 -14.61
CA HIS A 274 -20.13 38.04 -14.93
C HIS A 274 -21.33 37.99 -15.90
N LYS A 275 -21.27 37.13 -16.95
CA LYS A 275 -22.41 36.95 -17.87
C LYS A 275 -23.65 36.41 -17.16
N ILE A 276 -23.48 35.57 -16.14
CA ILE A 276 -24.59 35.04 -15.32
C ILE A 276 -25.12 36.13 -14.38
N SER A 277 -24.24 36.96 -13.82
CA SER A 277 -24.63 38.08 -12.96
C SER A 277 -25.50 39.12 -13.69
N ASP A 278 -25.35 39.24 -15.01
CA ASP A 278 -26.18 40.09 -15.86
C ASP A 278 -27.61 39.56 -16.03
N ILE A 279 -27.86 38.28 -15.74
CA ILE A 279 -29.20 37.66 -15.79
C ILE A 279 -30.01 38.03 -14.54
N LEU A 280 -29.35 38.38 -13.43
CA LEU A 280 -30.03 38.75 -12.20
C LEU A 280 -30.85 40.04 -12.38
N PRO A 281 -32.04 40.14 -11.76
CA PRO A 281 -32.90 41.30 -11.85
C PRO A 281 -32.17 42.60 -11.48
N CYS A 282 -32.58 43.71 -12.12
CA CYS A 282 -32.03 45.04 -11.84
C CYS A 282 -32.16 45.46 -10.37
N THR A 283 -33.13 44.88 -9.64
CA THR A 283 -33.37 45.12 -8.20
C THR A 283 -32.25 44.59 -7.30
N VAL A 284 -31.48 43.60 -7.73
CA VAL A 284 -30.35 43.08 -6.94
C VAL A 284 -29.20 44.08 -7.02
N PRO A 285 -28.68 44.60 -5.89
CA PRO A 285 -27.56 45.52 -5.88
C PRO A 285 -26.32 44.93 -6.56
N LEU A 286 -25.59 45.74 -7.34
CA LEU A 286 -24.40 45.33 -8.09
C LEU A 286 -23.34 44.63 -7.23
N PHE A 287 -23.16 45.06 -5.98
CA PHE A 287 -22.20 44.46 -5.04
C PHE A 287 -22.60 43.06 -4.56
N LEU A 288 -23.90 42.72 -4.54
CA LEU A 288 -24.44 41.42 -4.13
C LEU A 288 -24.47 40.40 -5.27
N ARG A 289 -24.55 40.85 -6.53
CA ARG A 289 -24.66 39.94 -7.68
C ARG A 289 -23.47 39.00 -7.83
N ALA A 290 -22.25 39.50 -7.70
CA ALA A 290 -21.05 38.68 -7.85
C ALA A 290 -20.92 37.62 -6.72
N PRO A 291 -21.08 37.96 -5.43
CA PRO A 291 -21.13 36.97 -4.35
C PRO A 291 -22.22 35.92 -4.55
N LEU A 292 -23.44 36.31 -4.91
CA LEU A 292 -24.55 35.37 -5.11
C LEU A 292 -24.29 34.38 -6.24
N VAL A 293 -23.79 34.84 -7.39
CA VAL A 293 -23.45 33.95 -8.52
C VAL A 293 -22.26 33.06 -8.18
N THR A 294 -21.29 33.57 -7.43
CA THR A 294 -20.14 32.77 -6.98
C THR A 294 -20.58 31.70 -5.99
N LEU A 295 -21.47 32.03 -5.05
CA LEU A 295 -22.07 31.10 -4.10
C LEU A 295 -22.90 30.03 -4.82
N ALA A 296 -23.72 30.42 -5.80
CA ALA A 296 -24.50 29.50 -6.62
C ALA A 296 -23.62 28.58 -7.47
N TYR A 297 -22.45 29.05 -7.91
CA TYR A 297 -21.48 28.20 -8.60
C TYR A 297 -20.84 27.20 -7.62
N PHE A 298 -20.36 27.65 -6.45
CA PHE A 298 -19.76 26.75 -5.45
C PHE A 298 -20.76 25.80 -4.80
N SER A 299 -22.06 26.13 -4.75
CA SER A 299 -23.08 25.21 -4.26
C SER A 299 -23.21 23.96 -5.14
N THR A 300 -22.77 24.00 -6.40
CA THR A 300 -22.69 22.79 -7.24
C THR A 300 -21.70 21.76 -6.69
N ALA A 301 -20.72 22.18 -5.89
CA ALA A 301 -19.80 21.27 -5.20
C ALA A 301 -20.50 20.44 -4.10
N LEU A 302 -21.59 20.95 -3.53
CA LEU A 302 -22.40 20.22 -2.54
C LEU A 302 -23.15 19.04 -3.18
N LEU A 303 -23.45 19.12 -4.48
CA LEU A 303 -24.05 18.00 -5.22
C LEU A 303 -23.00 16.92 -5.50
N ASN A 304 -21.86 17.33 -6.05
CA ASN A 304 -20.64 16.53 -6.11
C ASN A 304 -19.46 17.35 -6.65
N PHE A 305 -18.25 16.90 -6.35
CA PHE A 305 -17.06 17.46 -6.97
C PHE A 305 -17.03 17.24 -8.49
N TYR A 306 -17.48 16.09 -9.01
CA TYR A 306 -17.55 15.87 -10.47
C TYR A 306 -18.54 16.83 -11.16
N VAL A 307 -19.65 17.15 -10.49
CA VAL A 307 -20.64 18.12 -11.00
C VAL A 307 -20.01 19.49 -11.11
N LEU A 308 -19.27 19.93 -10.08
CA LEU A 308 -18.50 21.17 -10.11
C LEU A 308 -17.51 21.20 -11.29
N LEU A 309 -16.78 20.11 -11.56
CA LEU A 309 -15.82 20.07 -12.67
C LEU A 309 -16.50 20.21 -14.04
N TRP A 310 -17.63 19.53 -14.25
CA TRP A 310 -18.40 19.67 -15.49
C TRP A 310 -19.01 21.06 -15.63
N THR A 311 -19.63 21.60 -14.59
CA THR A 311 -20.18 22.97 -14.64
C THR A 311 -19.09 24.00 -14.93
N SER A 312 -17.92 23.85 -14.30
CA SER A 312 -16.73 24.67 -14.59
C SER A 312 -16.37 24.60 -16.07
N ALA A 313 -16.23 23.40 -16.63
CA ALA A 313 -15.87 23.18 -18.01
C ALA A 313 -16.86 23.86 -18.97
N PHE A 314 -18.17 23.67 -18.78
CA PHE A 314 -19.21 24.31 -19.60
C PHE A 314 -19.17 25.84 -19.51
N LEU A 315 -18.95 26.40 -18.32
CA LEU A 315 -18.92 27.84 -18.10
C LEU A 315 -17.75 28.50 -18.82
N ILE A 316 -16.55 27.92 -18.68
CA ILE A 316 -15.32 28.51 -19.21
C ILE A 316 -15.06 28.18 -20.67
N TRP A 317 -15.63 27.09 -21.22
CA TRP A 317 -15.28 26.56 -22.54
C TRP A 317 -15.28 27.59 -23.67
N LYS A 318 -16.29 28.45 -23.69
CA LYS A 318 -16.45 29.51 -24.70
C LYS A 318 -15.35 30.59 -24.66
N HIS A 319 -14.68 30.74 -23.52
CA HIS A 319 -13.63 31.72 -23.27
C HIS A 319 -12.23 31.18 -23.49
N LEU A 320 -12.09 29.86 -23.66
CA LEU A 320 -10.80 29.21 -23.85
C LEU A 320 -10.25 29.45 -25.26
N THR A 321 -8.94 29.71 -25.32
CA THR A 321 -8.16 29.66 -26.56
C THR A 321 -8.13 28.24 -27.13
N HIS A 322 -7.80 28.10 -28.42
CA HIS A 322 -7.72 26.77 -29.06
C HIS A 322 -6.73 25.82 -28.36
N GLN A 323 -5.61 26.35 -27.83
CA GLN A 323 -4.64 25.54 -27.09
C GLN A 323 -5.17 25.12 -25.71
N GLU A 324 -5.84 26.02 -24.99
CA GLU A 324 -6.48 25.70 -23.71
C GLU A 324 -7.63 24.71 -23.89
N LYS A 325 -8.42 24.82 -24.97
CA LYS A 325 -9.45 23.84 -25.32
C LYS A 325 -8.85 22.46 -25.55
N LYS A 326 -7.72 22.35 -26.26
CA LYS A 326 -7.01 21.09 -26.44
C LYS A 326 -6.58 20.49 -25.10
N LEU A 327 -5.97 21.30 -24.23
CA LEU A 327 -5.53 20.83 -22.91
C LEU A 327 -6.73 20.39 -22.05
N LEU A 328 -7.78 21.21 -21.98
CA LEU A 328 -8.98 20.87 -21.23
C LEU A 328 -9.68 19.64 -21.81
N SER A 329 -9.69 19.47 -23.14
CA SER A 329 -10.23 18.25 -23.78
C SER A 329 -9.51 17.00 -23.31
N ILE A 330 -8.17 17.04 -23.21
CA ILE A 330 -7.39 15.90 -22.68
C ILE A 330 -7.80 15.59 -21.24
N SER A 331 -7.92 16.60 -20.38
CA SER A 331 -8.39 16.43 -19.00
C SER A 331 -9.83 15.91 -18.93
N LEU A 332 -10.72 16.36 -19.82
CA LEU A 332 -12.11 15.89 -19.89
C LEU A 332 -12.22 14.45 -20.40
N VAL A 333 -11.39 14.02 -21.36
CA VAL A 333 -11.34 12.61 -21.78
C VAL A 333 -10.95 11.71 -20.60
N LEU A 334 -9.96 12.12 -19.81
CA LEU A 334 -9.59 11.41 -18.59
C LEU A 334 -10.70 11.46 -17.53
N LEU A 335 -11.44 12.56 -17.44
CA LEU A 335 -12.61 12.68 -16.57
C LEU A 335 -13.74 11.73 -16.99
N VAL A 336 -13.97 11.55 -18.29
CA VAL A 336 -14.93 10.59 -18.85
C VAL A 336 -14.56 9.16 -18.48
N LEU A 337 -13.25 8.83 -18.47
CA LEU A 337 -12.75 7.52 -18.08
C LEU A 337 -12.71 7.31 -16.55
N SER A 338 -12.91 8.37 -15.75
CA SER A 338 -12.81 8.29 -14.29
C SER A 338 -13.75 7.26 -13.63
N PRO A 339 -14.95 6.94 -14.14
CA PRO A 339 -15.77 5.87 -13.55
C PRO A 339 -15.17 4.46 -13.70
N LEU A 340 -14.21 4.22 -14.61
CA LEU A 340 -13.50 2.94 -14.68
C LEU A 340 -12.62 2.71 -13.45
N ASP A 341 -12.21 3.78 -12.75
CA ASP A 341 -11.47 3.71 -11.49
C ASP A 341 -12.19 2.88 -10.42
N SER A 342 -13.53 2.95 -10.34
CA SER A 342 -14.26 2.17 -9.34
C SER A 342 -14.25 0.67 -9.63
N TYR A 343 -14.20 0.26 -10.90
CA TYR A 343 -14.09 -1.15 -11.27
C TYR A 343 -12.72 -1.71 -10.91
N ILE A 344 -11.65 -1.01 -11.27
CA ILE A 344 -10.29 -1.45 -10.94
C ILE A 344 -10.08 -1.47 -9.42
N ARG A 345 -10.54 -0.44 -8.69
CA ARG A 345 -10.51 -0.43 -7.23
C ARG A 345 -11.30 -1.57 -6.62
N SER A 346 -12.51 -1.83 -7.12
CA SER A 346 -13.35 -2.93 -6.66
C SER A 346 -12.62 -4.27 -6.82
N ALA A 347 -12.02 -4.50 -7.99
CA ALA A 347 -11.29 -5.72 -8.28
C ALA A 347 -10.10 -5.94 -7.32
N LEU A 348 -9.28 -4.90 -7.14
CA LEU A 348 -8.12 -4.94 -6.24
C LEU A 348 -8.56 -5.09 -4.78
N TYR A 349 -9.63 -4.40 -4.36
CA TYR A 349 -10.18 -4.48 -3.01
C TYR A 349 -10.70 -5.89 -2.70
N LEU A 350 -11.50 -6.48 -3.59
CA LEU A 350 -12.03 -7.83 -3.41
C LEU A 350 -10.91 -8.89 -3.41
N ALA A 351 -9.92 -8.76 -4.28
CA ALA A 351 -8.77 -9.67 -4.32
C ALA A 351 -7.87 -9.53 -3.07
N ALA A 352 -7.82 -8.34 -2.47
CA ALA A 352 -7.02 -8.07 -1.28
C ALA A 352 -7.79 -8.25 0.03
N ASP A 353 -9.11 -8.39 -0.02
CA ASP A 353 -9.99 -8.57 1.14
C ASP A 353 -9.50 -9.76 2.00
N PRO A 354 -9.08 -9.52 3.26
CA PRO A 354 -8.67 -10.59 4.16
C PRO A 354 -9.74 -11.66 4.32
N SER A 355 -11.02 -11.29 4.34
CA SER A 355 -12.20 -12.17 4.47
C SER A 355 -12.64 -12.83 3.18
N GLY A 356 -12.06 -12.39 2.05
CA GLY A 356 -12.29 -12.95 0.74
C GLY A 356 -11.85 -14.42 0.63
N PRO A 357 -12.34 -15.13 -0.39
CA PRO A 357 -12.09 -16.56 -0.55
C PRO A 357 -10.62 -16.83 -0.89
N LEU A 358 -9.99 -15.96 -1.71
CA LEU A 358 -8.56 -16.04 -2.03
C LEU A 358 -7.66 -15.98 -0.79
N LYS A 359 -7.92 -15.02 0.11
CA LYS A 359 -7.11 -14.86 1.32
C LYS A 359 -7.37 -15.97 2.33
N SER A 360 -8.63 -16.40 2.47
CA SER A 360 -9.00 -17.55 3.30
C SER A 360 -8.32 -18.82 2.79
N PHE A 361 -8.30 -19.04 1.47
CA PHE A 361 -7.59 -20.15 0.83
C PHE A 361 -6.09 -20.11 1.06
N SER A 362 -5.43 -18.98 0.78
CA SER A 362 -3.98 -18.84 1.01
C SER A 362 -3.63 -18.96 2.50
N SER A 363 -4.49 -18.52 3.41
CA SER A 363 -4.33 -18.78 4.85
C SER A 363 -4.51 -20.26 5.19
N ALA A 364 -5.52 -20.95 4.63
CA ALA A 364 -5.71 -22.37 4.86
C ALA A 364 -4.52 -23.21 4.37
N VAL A 365 -3.88 -22.83 3.25
CA VAL A 365 -2.66 -23.46 2.75
C VAL A 365 -1.47 -23.18 3.66
N ASN A 366 -1.19 -21.91 3.92
CA ASN A 366 0.09 -21.49 4.51
C ASN A 366 0.10 -21.43 6.04
N GLU A 367 -1.03 -21.28 6.71
CA GLU A 367 -1.13 -21.20 8.17
C GLU A 367 -1.62 -22.53 8.76
N GLY A 368 -1.43 -22.77 10.06
CA GLY A 368 -1.94 -24.00 10.69
C GLY A 368 -3.44 -23.91 10.95
N TYR A 369 -4.01 -24.96 11.56
CA TYR A 369 -5.42 -24.97 11.93
C TYR A 369 -5.78 -23.82 12.89
N SER A 370 -6.85 -23.11 12.58
CA SER A 370 -7.43 -22.04 13.39
C SER A 370 -8.94 -22.22 13.39
N GLU A 371 -9.52 -22.42 14.57
CA GLU A 371 -10.93 -22.75 14.72
C GLU A 371 -11.83 -21.61 14.23
N ASP A 372 -11.50 -20.37 14.56
CA ASP A 372 -12.26 -19.20 14.12
C ASP A 372 -12.25 -19.01 12.60
N ASN A 373 -11.08 -19.18 11.96
CA ASN A 373 -10.98 -19.10 10.51
C ASN A 373 -11.75 -20.24 9.84
N TYR A 374 -11.68 -21.45 10.41
CA TYR A 374 -12.43 -22.59 9.93
C TYR A 374 -13.95 -22.36 10.04
N LYS A 375 -14.46 -21.87 11.18
CA LYS A 375 -15.87 -21.49 11.36
C LYS A 375 -16.31 -20.43 10.36
N ALA A 376 -15.49 -19.39 10.14
CA ALA A 376 -15.78 -18.35 9.16
C ALA A 376 -15.86 -18.89 7.73
N ILE A 377 -14.98 -19.85 7.38
CA ILE A 377 -15.03 -20.53 6.08
C ILE A 377 -16.28 -21.40 5.96
N LEU A 378 -16.64 -22.18 6.98
CA LEU A 378 -17.85 -22.99 6.96
C LEU A 378 -19.11 -22.13 6.79
N ALA A 379 -19.21 -21.02 7.52
CA ALA A 379 -20.30 -20.06 7.38
C ALA A 379 -20.38 -19.46 5.97
N ARG A 380 -19.25 -19.30 5.29
CA ARG A 380 -19.19 -18.82 3.91
C ARG A 380 -19.61 -19.90 2.91
N THR A 381 -19.13 -21.13 3.07
CA THR A 381 -19.52 -22.27 2.22
C THR A 381 -21.01 -22.58 2.29
N SER A 382 -21.66 -22.30 3.44
CA SER A 382 -23.11 -22.46 3.57
C SER A 382 -23.90 -21.33 2.90
N GLN A 383 -23.34 -20.11 2.83
CA GLN A 383 -23.95 -18.97 2.14
C GLN A 383 -23.80 -19.05 0.62
N ASP A 384 -22.62 -19.45 0.14
CA ASP A 384 -22.32 -19.56 -1.29
C ASP A 384 -21.72 -20.93 -1.60
N LYS A 385 -22.58 -21.86 -2.02
CA LYS A 385 -22.19 -23.23 -2.40
C LYS A 385 -21.29 -23.29 -3.64
N MET A 386 -21.26 -22.21 -4.43
CA MET A 386 -20.42 -22.13 -5.64
C MET A 386 -19.03 -21.56 -5.35
N ASP A 387 -18.78 -21.04 -4.13
CA ASP A 387 -17.47 -20.55 -3.70
C ASP A 387 -16.53 -21.73 -3.39
N TYR A 388 -16.00 -22.33 -4.45
CA TYR A 388 -15.20 -23.54 -4.34
C TYR A 388 -13.86 -23.33 -3.65
N LEU A 389 -13.30 -22.11 -3.70
CA LEU A 389 -12.12 -21.77 -2.93
C LEU A 389 -12.41 -21.83 -1.44
N ALA A 390 -13.58 -21.37 -0.99
CA ALA A 390 -14.01 -21.55 0.40
C ALA A 390 -14.16 -23.04 0.75
N THR A 391 -14.80 -23.83 -0.10
CA THR A 391 -14.96 -25.29 0.12
C THR A 391 -13.61 -26.02 0.15
N LEU A 392 -12.70 -25.65 -0.74
CA LEU A 392 -11.34 -26.19 -0.77
C LEU A 392 -10.53 -25.78 0.46
N SER A 393 -10.73 -24.54 0.93
CA SER A 393 -10.14 -24.06 2.19
C SER A 393 -10.63 -24.88 3.39
N ALA A 394 -11.93 -25.20 3.43
CA ALA A 394 -12.51 -26.05 4.46
C ALA A 394 -11.85 -27.44 4.45
N SER A 395 -11.73 -28.05 3.26
CA SER A 395 -11.06 -29.34 3.09
C SER A 395 -9.62 -29.32 3.62
N ILE A 396 -8.84 -28.27 3.35
CA ILE A 396 -7.47 -28.17 3.84
C ILE A 396 -7.42 -28.07 5.37
N TYR A 397 -8.35 -27.32 5.99
CA TYR A 397 -8.44 -27.27 7.45
C TYR A 397 -8.83 -28.61 8.06
N GLU A 398 -9.75 -29.34 7.43
CA GLU A 398 -10.16 -30.69 7.84
C GLU A 398 -8.99 -31.67 7.73
N LEU A 399 -8.18 -31.61 6.66
CA LEU A 399 -6.93 -32.36 6.54
C LEU A 399 -5.97 -32.06 7.68
N LYS A 400 -5.79 -30.78 8.04
CA LYS A 400 -4.93 -30.37 9.15
C LYS A 400 -5.43 -30.86 10.52
N LYS A 401 -6.75 -31.05 10.66
CA LYS A 401 -7.39 -31.64 11.83
C LYS A 401 -7.45 -33.17 11.79
N HIS A 402 -7.00 -33.81 10.71
CA HIS A 402 -7.14 -35.25 10.44
C HIS A 402 -8.62 -35.71 10.32
N ASP A 403 -9.54 -34.80 9.99
CA ASP A 403 -10.93 -35.12 9.67
C ASP A 403 -11.06 -35.46 8.17
N PHE A 404 -10.60 -36.65 7.81
CA PHE A 404 -10.61 -37.11 6.42
C PHE A 404 -12.01 -37.34 5.86
N ALA A 405 -13.02 -37.53 6.72
CA ALA A 405 -14.39 -37.77 6.31
C ALA A 405 -14.98 -36.48 5.73
N SER A 406 -14.93 -35.39 6.51
CA SER A 406 -15.41 -34.07 6.06
C SER A 406 -14.60 -33.57 4.86
N ALA A 407 -13.26 -33.77 4.89
CA ALA A 407 -12.40 -33.41 3.76
C ALA A 407 -12.79 -34.13 2.46
N THR A 408 -13.19 -35.41 2.54
CA THR A 408 -13.66 -36.17 1.38
C THR A 408 -14.97 -35.61 0.83
N ILE A 409 -15.90 -35.18 1.70
CA ILE A 409 -17.16 -34.57 1.29
C ILE A 409 -16.89 -33.25 0.57
N ASN A 410 -16.07 -32.38 1.15
CA ASN A 410 -15.75 -31.08 0.57
C ASN A 410 -15.00 -31.21 -0.77
N ILE A 411 -14.06 -32.15 -0.90
CA ILE A 411 -13.39 -32.41 -2.19
C ILE A 411 -14.38 -32.89 -3.26
N ARG A 412 -15.33 -33.76 -2.92
CA ARG A 412 -16.38 -34.19 -3.87
C ARG A 412 -17.28 -33.05 -4.30
N ASN A 413 -17.60 -32.13 -3.39
CA ASN A 413 -18.40 -30.94 -3.71
C ASN A 413 -17.67 -29.99 -4.68
N VAL A 414 -16.34 -29.98 -4.66
CA VAL A 414 -15.53 -29.17 -5.61
C VAL A 414 -15.32 -29.90 -6.94
N GLN A 415 -15.40 -31.23 -6.99
CA GLN A 415 -15.13 -32.03 -8.19
C GLN A 415 -16.06 -31.70 -9.38
N SER A 416 -17.20 -31.02 -9.16
CA SER A 416 -18.07 -30.53 -10.24
C SER A 416 -17.57 -29.23 -10.92
N LEU A 417 -16.37 -28.74 -10.56
CA LEU A 417 -15.76 -27.48 -11.01
C LEU A 417 -14.44 -27.76 -11.76
N PRO A 418 -13.77 -26.78 -12.40
CA PRO A 418 -12.81 -26.99 -13.50
C PRO A 418 -11.86 -28.17 -13.29
N ASP A 419 -11.98 -29.18 -14.17
CA ASP A 419 -11.27 -30.47 -14.11
C ASP A 419 -9.73 -30.36 -14.15
N ASP A 420 -9.19 -29.16 -14.38
CA ASP A 420 -7.77 -28.89 -14.58
C ASP A 420 -7.11 -27.98 -13.52
N ASP A 421 -7.83 -27.59 -12.46
CA ASP A 421 -7.28 -26.71 -11.42
C ASP A 421 -6.18 -27.43 -10.61
N PRO A 422 -4.90 -27.01 -10.71
CA PRO A 422 -3.78 -27.70 -10.06
C PRO A 422 -3.89 -27.69 -8.54
N VAL A 423 -4.52 -26.66 -7.96
CA VAL A 423 -4.64 -26.52 -6.52
C VAL A 423 -5.67 -27.51 -5.96
N PHE A 424 -6.79 -27.68 -6.65
CA PHE A 424 -7.76 -28.72 -6.35
C PHE A 424 -7.14 -30.11 -6.46
N LEU A 425 -6.51 -30.43 -7.60
CA LEU A 425 -5.91 -31.74 -7.86
C LEU A 425 -4.82 -32.10 -6.83
N ILE A 426 -3.95 -31.15 -6.46
CA ILE A 426 -2.96 -31.38 -5.40
C ILE A 426 -3.64 -31.63 -4.06
N THR A 427 -4.68 -30.88 -3.71
CA THR A 427 -5.38 -31.06 -2.43
C THR A 427 -6.11 -32.41 -2.37
N ALA A 428 -6.75 -32.83 -3.46
CA ALA A 428 -7.37 -34.15 -3.59
C ALA A 428 -6.32 -35.27 -3.48
N GLY A 429 -5.17 -35.12 -4.17
CA GLY A 429 -4.04 -36.03 -4.05
C GLY A 429 -3.51 -36.12 -2.61
N ASN A 430 -3.39 -34.98 -1.92
CA ASN A 430 -2.95 -34.89 -0.53
C ASN A 430 -3.91 -35.63 0.41
N LEU A 431 -5.23 -35.47 0.23
CA LEU A 431 -6.25 -36.23 0.96
C LEU A 431 -6.07 -37.74 0.79
N HIS A 432 -5.92 -38.20 -0.46
CA HIS A 432 -5.75 -39.64 -0.74
C HIS A 432 -4.42 -40.17 -0.18
N PHE A 433 -3.34 -39.40 -0.27
CA PHE A 433 -2.05 -39.77 0.31
C PHE A 433 -2.15 -39.94 1.83
N LEU A 434 -2.78 -38.99 2.53
CA LEU A 434 -2.97 -39.04 3.98
C LEU A 434 -3.91 -40.17 4.42
N LYS A 435 -4.84 -40.60 3.57
CA LYS A 435 -5.69 -41.79 3.75
C LYS A 435 -4.99 -43.10 3.37
N ASN A 436 -3.72 -43.06 2.99
CA ASN A 436 -2.92 -44.20 2.52
C ASN A 436 -3.46 -44.85 1.21
N ASP A 437 -4.22 -44.10 0.40
CA ASP A 437 -4.68 -44.50 -0.93
C ASP A 437 -3.70 -43.96 -1.99
N ILE A 438 -2.53 -44.60 -2.07
CA ILE A 438 -1.37 -44.10 -2.80
C ILE A 438 -1.62 -44.07 -4.32
N GLU A 439 -2.39 -45.03 -4.85
CA GLU A 439 -2.74 -45.10 -6.27
C GLU A 439 -3.57 -43.90 -6.71
N LYS A 440 -4.60 -43.53 -5.93
CA LYS A 440 -5.40 -42.34 -6.25
C LYS A 440 -4.62 -41.04 -6.04
N ALA A 441 -3.77 -40.98 -5.02
CA ALA A 441 -2.89 -39.83 -4.82
C ALA A 441 -1.99 -39.59 -6.04
N GLU A 442 -1.31 -40.65 -6.51
CA GLU A 442 -0.47 -40.62 -7.71
C GLU A 442 -1.28 -40.22 -8.96
N HIS A 443 -2.50 -40.72 -9.11
CA HIS A 443 -3.39 -40.34 -10.21
C HIS A 443 -3.62 -38.82 -10.26
N PHE A 444 -4.01 -38.21 -9.13
CA PHE A 444 -4.24 -36.76 -9.05
C PHE A 444 -2.97 -35.94 -9.30
N TYR A 445 -1.82 -36.30 -8.71
CA TYR A 445 -0.57 -35.58 -8.97
C TYR A 445 -0.13 -35.70 -10.44
N ARG A 446 -0.34 -36.86 -11.07
CA ARG A 446 -0.06 -37.01 -12.51
C ARG A 446 -0.98 -36.16 -13.38
N GLN A 447 -2.24 -35.95 -13.00
CA GLN A 447 -3.13 -35.03 -13.72
C GLN A 447 -2.59 -33.59 -13.70
N VAL A 448 -2.08 -33.12 -12.56
CA VAL A 448 -1.43 -31.80 -12.48
C VAL A 448 -0.28 -31.70 -13.47
N LEU A 449 0.57 -32.74 -13.52
CA LEU A 449 1.75 -32.76 -14.39
C LEU A 449 1.43 -32.93 -15.89
N LYS A 450 0.22 -33.38 -16.25
CA LYS A 450 -0.24 -33.36 -17.66
C LYS A 450 -0.40 -31.92 -18.15
N ASN A 451 -0.92 -31.03 -17.30
CA ASN A 451 -1.20 -29.63 -17.64
C ASN A 451 -0.01 -28.71 -17.34
N ASP A 452 0.71 -28.99 -16.24
CA ASP A 452 1.91 -28.25 -15.83
C ASP A 452 3.02 -29.22 -15.43
N LYS A 453 3.82 -29.63 -16.43
CA LYS A 453 5.00 -30.50 -16.24
C LYS A 453 6.04 -29.91 -15.27
N LYS A 454 5.98 -28.60 -14.98
CA LYS A 454 6.92 -27.90 -14.10
C LYS A 454 6.29 -27.54 -12.75
N ASN A 455 5.27 -28.28 -12.31
CA ASN A 455 4.71 -28.11 -10.98
C ASN A 455 5.58 -28.84 -9.93
N ALA A 456 6.38 -28.08 -9.18
CA ALA A 456 7.33 -28.63 -8.20
C ALA A 456 6.63 -29.33 -7.04
N GLU A 457 5.50 -28.79 -6.57
CA GLU A 457 4.70 -29.35 -5.48
C GLU A 457 4.14 -30.73 -5.85
N ALA A 458 3.59 -30.88 -7.07
CA ALA A 458 3.08 -32.15 -7.57
C ALA A 458 4.20 -33.17 -7.81
N LEU A 459 5.37 -32.75 -8.33
CA LEU A 459 6.54 -33.64 -8.47
C LEU A 459 7.02 -34.13 -7.11
N PHE A 460 7.14 -33.24 -6.13
CA PHE A 460 7.52 -33.61 -4.78
C PHE A 460 6.52 -34.60 -4.18
N ASN A 461 5.22 -34.32 -4.23
CA ASN A 461 4.20 -35.21 -3.66
C ASN A 461 4.11 -36.56 -4.40
N LEU A 462 4.36 -36.57 -5.71
CA LEU A 462 4.48 -37.80 -6.48
C LEU A 462 5.70 -38.62 -6.03
N ALA A 463 6.83 -37.98 -5.74
CA ALA A 463 7.99 -38.65 -5.17
C ALA A 463 7.65 -39.33 -3.84
N GLN A 464 6.85 -38.68 -2.99
CA GLN A 464 6.40 -39.25 -1.71
C GLN A 464 5.54 -40.51 -1.92
N CYS A 465 4.72 -40.53 -2.98
CA CYS A 465 4.01 -41.75 -3.40
C CYS A 465 4.98 -42.86 -3.82
N GLN A 466 6.02 -42.53 -4.58
CA GLN A 466 7.04 -43.51 -5.01
C GLN A 466 7.84 -44.06 -3.81
N LEU A 467 8.16 -43.23 -2.81
CA LEU A 467 8.79 -43.68 -1.57
C LEU A 467 7.90 -44.68 -0.81
N ARG A 468 6.59 -44.42 -0.72
CA ARG A 468 5.62 -45.36 -0.13
C ARG A 468 5.53 -46.70 -0.88
N LYS A 469 5.86 -46.70 -2.18
CA LYS A 469 5.93 -47.89 -3.04
C LYS A 469 7.34 -48.52 -3.09
N PHE A 470 8.27 -48.07 -2.24
CA PHE A 470 9.68 -48.51 -2.21
C PHE A 470 10.46 -48.29 -3.52
N LYS A 471 10.02 -47.34 -4.36
CA LYS A 471 10.69 -46.95 -5.63
C LYS A 471 11.62 -45.76 -5.41
N THR A 472 12.70 -45.99 -4.66
CA THR A 472 13.59 -44.91 -4.18
C THR A 472 14.28 -44.14 -5.31
N ILE A 473 14.73 -44.81 -6.38
CA ILE A 473 15.43 -44.16 -7.51
C ILE A 473 14.50 -43.13 -8.19
N THR A 474 13.30 -43.57 -8.59
CA THR A 474 12.30 -42.70 -9.22
C THR A 474 11.86 -41.57 -8.27
N ALA A 475 11.76 -41.85 -6.97
CA ALA A 475 11.46 -40.79 -6.00
C ALA A 475 12.57 -39.74 -5.95
N THR A 476 13.84 -40.15 -5.91
CA THR A 476 14.98 -39.23 -5.91
C THR A 476 15.04 -38.38 -7.17
N GLU A 477 14.73 -38.95 -8.33
CA GLU A 477 14.59 -38.21 -9.60
C GLU A 477 13.51 -37.13 -9.50
N TYR A 478 12.30 -37.48 -9.04
CA TYR A 478 11.22 -36.50 -8.89
C TYR A 478 11.52 -35.40 -7.86
N ILE A 479 12.20 -35.73 -6.75
CA ILE A 479 12.65 -34.71 -5.78
C ILE A 479 13.69 -33.78 -6.43
N SER A 480 14.63 -34.34 -7.20
CA SER A 480 15.63 -33.55 -7.93
C SER A 480 14.98 -32.61 -8.94
N ASP A 481 14.02 -33.10 -9.73
CA ASP A 481 13.26 -32.30 -10.68
C ASP A 481 12.49 -31.17 -9.99
N ALA A 482 11.80 -31.47 -8.88
CA ALA A 482 11.10 -30.46 -8.08
C ALA A 482 12.06 -29.37 -7.56
N ALA A 483 13.23 -29.78 -7.05
CA ALA A 483 14.26 -28.86 -6.55
C ALA A 483 14.90 -28.04 -7.68
N ASN A 484 15.04 -28.58 -8.88
CA ASN A 484 15.53 -27.83 -10.05
C ASN A 484 14.55 -26.75 -10.50
N ILE A 485 13.25 -26.97 -10.32
CA ILE A 485 12.20 -26.00 -10.68
C ILE A 485 12.06 -24.90 -9.61
N LYS A 486 11.87 -25.28 -8.34
CA LYS A 486 11.70 -24.34 -7.20
C LYS A 486 12.68 -24.68 -6.07
N PRO A 487 13.99 -24.39 -6.22
CA PRO A 487 15.01 -24.80 -5.26
C PRO A 487 14.77 -24.22 -3.87
N GLY A 488 14.38 -22.94 -3.80
CA GLY A 488 14.09 -22.29 -2.51
C GLY A 488 12.92 -22.93 -1.76
N LEU A 489 11.90 -23.40 -2.46
CA LEU A 489 10.72 -24.03 -1.85
C LEU A 489 11.05 -25.45 -1.37
N VAL A 490 11.58 -26.29 -2.25
CA VAL A 490 11.80 -27.72 -1.98
C VAL A 490 12.95 -27.92 -0.99
N ASN A 491 14.09 -27.24 -1.18
CA ASN A 491 15.25 -27.42 -0.31
C ASN A 491 14.97 -26.89 1.09
N SER A 492 14.25 -25.76 1.23
CA SER A 492 13.87 -25.27 2.56
C SER A 492 12.86 -26.19 3.24
N PHE A 493 11.93 -26.79 2.49
CA PHE A 493 10.98 -27.75 3.03
C PHE A 493 11.68 -29.00 3.58
N ILE A 494 12.58 -29.61 2.79
CA ILE A 494 13.38 -30.79 3.19
C ILE A 494 14.29 -30.43 4.38
N HIS A 495 15.06 -29.35 4.28
CA HIS A 495 15.97 -28.92 5.33
C HIS A 495 15.26 -28.69 6.67
N ASN A 496 14.10 -28.03 6.65
CA ASN A 496 13.30 -27.83 7.86
C ASN A 496 12.81 -29.16 8.43
N ASN A 497 12.42 -30.12 7.59
CA ASN A 497 11.99 -31.43 8.07
C ASN A 497 13.13 -32.24 8.69
N GLU A 498 14.29 -32.26 8.04
CA GLU A 498 15.49 -32.92 8.56
C GLU A 498 15.91 -32.31 9.91
N LYS A 499 15.90 -30.97 9.99
CA LYS A 499 16.26 -30.24 11.20
C LYS A 499 15.35 -30.58 12.39
N PHE A 500 14.04 -30.61 12.19
CA PHE A 500 13.08 -30.67 13.30
C PHE A 500 12.52 -32.07 13.59
N PHE A 501 12.50 -32.95 12.59
CA PHE A 501 11.84 -34.26 12.66
C PHE A 501 12.76 -35.41 12.25
N SER A 502 13.95 -35.11 11.73
CA SER A 502 14.95 -36.08 11.30
C SER A 502 14.34 -37.14 10.37
N ARG A 503 14.21 -38.41 10.82
CA ARG A 503 13.68 -39.52 10.01
C ARG A 503 12.17 -39.73 10.12
N ASN A 504 11.48 -39.07 11.05
CA ASN A 504 10.06 -39.31 11.30
C ASN A 504 9.23 -38.05 11.04
N TRP A 505 8.99 -37.76 9.76
CA TRP A 505 8.24 -36.58 9.36
C TRP A 505 6.75 -36.72 9.74
N PRO A 506 6.15 -35.73 10.42
CA PRO A 506 4.72 -35.71 10.67
C PRO A 506 3.91 -35.87 9.37
N PRO A 507 2.69 -36.44 9.40
CA PRO A 507 1.90 -36.68 8.19
C PRO A 507 1.77 -35.46 7.26
N LEU A 508 1.47 -34.28 7.84
CA LEU A 508 1.34 -33.01 7.10
C LEU A 508 2.67 -32.48 6.54
N ARG A 509 3.81 -33.04 6.96
CA ARG A 509 5.15 -32.71 6.46
C ARG A 509 5.67 -33.70 5.43
N GLN A 510 4.91 -34.75 5.14
CA GLN A 510 5.17 -35.66 4.02
C GLN A 510 4.54 -35.17 2.71
N ILE A 511 3.75 -34.10 2.75
CA ILE A 511 3.09 -33.52 1.57
C ILE A 511 3.34 -32.02 1.53
N MET A 512 3.35 -31.45 0.32
CA MET A 512 3.33 -30.02 0.09
C MET A 512 1.92 -29.59 -0.32
N PHE A 513 1.42 -28.56 0.32
CA PHE A 513 0.23 -27.85 -0.16
C PHE A 513 0.65 -26.87 -1.26
N SER A 514 -0.20 -26.70 -2.27
CA SER A 514 0.02 -25.68 -3.32
C SER A 514 -0.86 -24.48 -3.05
N ASP A 515 -0.25 -23.30 -2.98
CA ASP A 515 -0.98 -22.03 -3.15
C ASP A 515 -1.18 -21.76 -4.65
N LEU A 516 -1.88 -20.68 -4.97
CA LEU A 516 -2.08 -20.20 -6.32
C LEU A 516 -0.75 -19.77 -6.94
N SER A 517 -0.43 -20.28 -8.14
CA SER A 517 0.70 -19.72 -8.88
C SER A 517 0.36 -18.30 -9.35
N PRO A 518 1.34 -17.38 -9.43
CA PRO A 518 1.08 -16.02 -9.90
C PRO A 518 0.43 -15.96 -11.29
N LYS A 519 0.88 -16.81 -12.21
CA LYS A 519 0.30 -16.91 -13.55
C LYS A 519 -1.17 -17.32 -13.47
N PHE A 520 -1.49 -18.34 -12.69
CA PHE A 520 -2.86 -18.85 -12.54
C PHE A 520 -3.76 -17.80 -11.87
N PHE A 521 -3.29 -17.14 -10.83
CA PHE A 521 -4.01 -16.03 -10.18
C PHE A 521 -4.42 -14.93 -11.17
N TRP A 522 -3.46 -14.38 -11.93
CA TRP A 522 -3.75 -13.25 -12.83
C TRP A 522 -4.57 -13.61 -14.06
N THR A 523 -4.47 -14.85 -14.54
CA THR A 523 -5.15 -15.27 -15.78
C THR A 523 -6.53 -15.89 -15.54
N ARG A 524 -6.72 -16.56 -14.39
CA ARG A 524 -7.95 -17.29 -14.07
C ARG A 524 -8.81 -16.57 -13.04
N TYR A 525 -8.25 -16.19 -11.89
CA TYR A 525 -9.03 -15.67 -10.77
C TYR A 525 -9.22 -14.16 -10.75
N PHE A 526 -8.17 -13.39 -11.02
CA PHE A 526 -8.25 -11.92 -10.96
C PHE A 526 -9.33 -11.34 -11.90
N PRO A 527 -9.53 -11.87 -13.12
CA PRO A 527 -10.59 -11.38 -14.02
C PRO A 527 -12.01 -11.48 -13.45
N ASP A 528 -12.30 -12.48 -12.63
CA ASP A 528 -13.64 -12.65 -12.02
C ASP A 528 -13.98 -11.49 -11.07
N TYR A 529 -12.97 -10.86 -10.47
CA TYR A 529 -13.14 -9.66 -9.63
C TYR A 529 -13.27 -8.37 -10.44
N ALA A 530 -12.72 -8.32 -11.65
CA ALA A 530 -12.68 -7.13 -12.49
C ALA A 530 -14.07 -6.63 -12.93
N LEU A 531 -15.06 -7.54 -12.97
CA LEU A 531 -16.39 -7.28 -13.51
C LEU A 531 -17.48 -7.17 -12.42
N ASN A 532 -17.11 -7.11 -11.14
CA ASN A 532 -18.09 -7.01 -10.06
C ASN A 532 -18.72 -5.60 -10.00
N SER A 533 -19.88 -5.45 -10.63
CA SER A 533 -20.63 -4.19 -10.74
C SER A 533 -21.20 -3.71 -9.40
N LYS A 534 -21.53 -4.62 -8.47
CA LYS A 534 -22.16 -4.26 -7.19
C LYS A 534 -21.19 -3.49 -6.31
N THR A 535 -20.00 -4.05 -6.08
CA THR A 535 -18.96 -3.40 -5.25
C THR A 535 -18.40 -2.14 -5.93
N ALA A 536 -18.23 -2.18 -7.25
CA ALA A 536 -17.86 -0.98 -8.01
C ALA A 536 -18.89 0.14 -7.87
N SER A 537 -20.18 -0.18 -7.91
CA SER A 537 -21.26 0.79 -7.71
C SER A 537 -21.25 1.37 -6.31
N VAL A 538 -20.98 0.59 -5.26
CA VAL A 538 -20.84 1.11 -3.88
C VAL A 538 -19.68 2.09 -3.77
N LEU A 539 -18.52 1.77 -4.36
CA LEU A 539 -17.34 2.65 -4.35
C LEU A 539 -17.54 3.93 -5.18
N TRP A 540 -18.42 3.90 -6.17
CA TRP A 540 -18.74 5.04 -7.03
C TRP A 540 -19.95 5.85 -6.56
N ASN A 541 -20.91 5.24 -5.86
CA ASN A 541 -22.20 5.82 -5.47
C ASN A 541 -22.12 7.26 -4.94
N PRO A 542 -21.21 7.59 -3.98
CA PRO A 542 -21.11 8.94 -3.45
C PRO A 542 -20.48 9.95 -4.41
N SER A 543 -20.04 9.52 -5.60
CA SER A 543 -19.29 10.33 -6.56
C SER A 543 -20.15 10.97 -7.65
N PHE A 544 -21.34 10.46 -7.98
CA PHE A 544 -22.17 11.08 -9.03
C PHE A 544 -23.66 10.73 -8.91
N PHE A 545 -24.38 11.41 -8.01
CA PHE A 545 -25.84 11.26 -7.82
C PHE A 545 -26.32 9.81 -7.63
N ALA A 546 -25.51 8.96 -7.02
CA ALA A 546 -25.80 7.54 -6.89
C ALA A 546 -26.04 6.78 -8.23
N ILE A 547 -25.56 7.33 -9.34
CA ILE A 547 -25.67 6.71 -10.66
C ILE A 547 -24.55 5.67 -10.81
N PRO A 548 -24.82 4.45 -11.30
CA PRO A 548 -23.79 3.44 -11.54
C PRO A 548 -22.62 3.93 -12.42
N PRO A 549 -21.40 3.38 -12.27
CA PRO A 549 -20.22 3.91 -12.95
C PRO A 549 -20.31 3.86 -14.49
N LEU A 550 -20.86 2.79 -15.08
CA LEU A 550 -21.01 2.69 -16.54
C LEU A 550 -21.98 3.73 -17.10
N ILE A 551 -23.10 3.94 -16.41
CA ILE A 551 -24.07 4.98 -16.79
C ILE A 551 -23.43 6.36 -16.63
N SER A 552 -22.70 6.60 -15.53
CA SER A 552 -21.95 7.84 -15.33
C SER A 552 -20.94 8.11 -16.44
N MET A 553 -20.24 7.07 -16.93
CA MET A 553 -19.33 7.17 -18.07
C MET A 553 -20.06 7.57 -19.36
N THR A 554 -21.23 6.97 -19.64
CA THR A 554 -22.05 7.37 -20.80
C THR A 554 -22.56 8.80 -20.69
N ILE A 555 -22.97 9.25 -19.50
CA ILE A 555 -23.39 10.63 -19.25
C ILE A 555 -22.21 11.58 -19.44
N PHE A 556 -21.04 11.26 -18.88
CA PHE A 556 -19.83 12.08 -19.05
C PHE A 556 -19.43 12.17 -20.52
N PHE A 557 -19.51 11.07 -21.26
CA PHE A 557 -19.26 11.09 -22.70
C PHE A 557 -20.28 11.95 -23.45
N ALA A 558 -21.57 11.85 -23.12
CA ALA A 558 -22.60 12.70 -23.70
C ALA A 558 -22.37 14.18 -23.39
N LEU A 559 -22.03 14.53 -22.15
CA LEU A 559 -21.68 15.90 -21.74
C LEU A 559 -20.45 16.41 -22.52
N PHE A 560 -19.43 15.57 -22.71
CA PHE A 560 -18.26 15.89 -23.52
C PHE A 560 -18.65 16.19 -24.97
N MET A 561 -19.46 15.33 -25.58
CA MET A 561 -19.93 15.49 -26.96
C MET A 561 -20.80 16.74 -27.13
N ILE A 562 -21.71 17.00 -26.20
CA ILE A 562 -22.52 18.23 -26.16
C ILE A 562 -21.60 19.46 -26.13
N LEU A 563 -20.59 19.46 -25.27
CA LEU A 563 -19.65 20.55 -25.12
C LEU A 563 -18.76 20.76 -26.37
N LEU A 564 -18.43 19.69 -27.11
CA LEU A 564 -17.76 19.80 -28.42
C LEU A 564 -18.69 20.33 -29.52
N LEU A 565 -19.94 19.87 -29.58
CA LEU A 565 -20.90 20.21 -30.64
C LEU A 565 -21.47 21.62 -30.49
N PHE A 566 -21.94 21.99 -29.30
CA PHE A 566 -22.59 23.29 -29.06
C PHE A 566 -21.66 24.48 -29.25
N PHE A 567 -20.35 24.30 -29.08
CA PHE A 567 -19.37 25.38 -29.14
C PHE A 567 -18.43 25.30 -30.35
N ARG A 568 -18.81 24.52 -31.37
CA ARG A 568 -18.12 24.45 -32.67
C ARG A 568 -18.43 25.65 -33.56
N ASP A 569 -19.49 26.41 -33.30
CA ASP A 569 -19.96 27.48 -34.18
C ASP A 569 -18.90 28.60 -34.36
N PRO A 570 -18.28 28.74 -35.54
CA PRO A 570 -17.29 29.77 -35.83
C PRO A 570 -17.92 31.18 -35.81
N HIS A 571 -19.23 31.27 -36.04
CA HIS A 571 -19.93 32.54 -36.18
C HIS A 571 -20.11 33.27 -34.83
N GLU A 572 -20.20 32.53 -33.72
CA GLU A 572 -20.21 33.11 -32.37
C GLU A 572 -18.85 33.68 -31.95
N GLN A 573 -17.73 33.08 -32.37
CA GLN A 573 -16.39 33.60 -32.05
C GLN A 573 -16.19 35.02 -32.63
N ARG A 574 -16.82 35.35 -33.76
CA ARG A 574 -16.83 36.71 -34.32
C ARG A 574 -17.70 37.68 -33.51
N LYS A 575 -18.79 37.23 -32.87
CA LYS A 575 -19.63 38.06 -31.98
C LYS A 575 -19.01 38.26 -30.59
N LEU A 576 -18.24 37.30 -30.10
CA LEU A 576 -17.44 37.39 -28.87
C LEU A 576 -16.22 38.32 -28.98
N LYS A 577 -15.85 38.81 -30.18
CA LYS A 577 -14.92 39.95 -30.34
C LYS A 577 -15.46 41.30 -29.78
N LYS A 578 -16.58 41.30 -29.05
CA LYS A 578 -17.06 42.44 -28.25
C LYS A 578 -16.56 42.43 -26.80
N ILE A 579 -15.51 41.67 -26.53
CA ILE A 579 -14.78 41.75 -25.27
C ILE A 579 -13.57 42.66 -25.50
N PHE A 580 -13.42 43.68 -24.66
CA PHE A 580 -12.38 44.70 -24.81
C PHE A 580 -11.35 44.49 -23.71
N GLU A 581 -10.07 44.60 -24.03
CA GLU A 581 -9.05 44.76 -23.00
C GLU A 581 -8.98 46.23 -22.60
N CYS A 582 -9.12 46.52 -21.31
CA CYS A 582 -8.92 47.87 -20.80
C CYS A 582 -7.51 48.33 -21.17
N ARG A 583 -7.41 49.48 -21.86
CA ARG A 583 -6.11 50.01 -22.33
C ARG A 583 -5.09 50.26 -21.22
N PHE A 584 -5.54 50.42 -19.97
CA PHE A 584 -4.67 50.76 -18.82
C PHE A 584 -4.28 49.55 -18.00
N CYS A 585 -5.25 48.82 -17.45
CA CYS A 585 -4.98 47.66 -16.61
C CYS A 585 -4.90 46.33 -17.39
N GLY A 586 -5.26 46.31 -18.68
CA GLY A 586 -5.36 45.07 -19.46
C GLY A 586 -6.54 44.17 -19.03
N ARG A 587 -7.39 44.62 -18.11
CA ARG A 587 -8.56 43.86 -17.67
C ARG A 587 -9.54 43.72 -18.82
N ILE A 588 -9.82 42.47 -19.19
CA ILE A 588 -10.84 42.09 -20.15
C ILE A 588 -12.22 42.48 -19.58
N ILE A 589 -12.99 43.30 -20.31
CA ILE A 589 -14.29 43.87 -19.94
C ILE A 589 -15.33 43.63 -21.04
N CYS A 590 -16.59 43.48 -20.63
CA CYS A 590 -17.71 43.35 -21.56
C CYS A 590 -18.13 44.72 -22.13
N ARG A 591 -18.93 44.72 -23.20
CA ARG A 591 -19.45 45.95 -23.83
C ARG A 591 -20.32 46.81 -22.90
N LYS A 592 -20.99 46.23 -21.90
CA LYS A 592 -21.83 46.98 -20.96
C LYS A 592 -21.02 47.68 -19.87
N CYS A 593 -19.92 47.07 -19.43
CA CYS A 593 -19.07 47.58 -18.35
C CYS A 593 -17.90 48.43 -18.84
N LYS A 594 -17.82 48.70 -20.16
CA LYS A 594 -16.78 49.57 -20.71
C LYS A 594 -17.26 51.02 -20.70
N SER A 595 -16.35 51.89 -20.29
CA SER A 595 -16.51 53.34 -20.39
C SER A 595 -15.44 53.81 -21.39
N GLY A 596 -15.85 53.90 -22.66
CA GLY A 596 -14.93 54.07 -23.80
C GLY A 596 -14.04 52.85 -24.03
N THR A 597 -12.72 53.03 -23.93
CA THR A 597 -11.68 51.98 -24.04
C THR A 597 -11.16 51.50 -22.68
N LEU A 598 -11.77 51.96 -21.58
CA LEU A 598 -11.33 51.70 -20.21
C LEU A 598 -12.38 50.87 -19.45
N CYS A 599 -11.93 50.12 -18.46
CA CYS A 599 -12.83 49.51 -17.48
C CYS A 599 -13.34 50.58 -16.52
N GLN A 600 -14.51 50.34 -15.93
CA GLN A 600 -15.15 51.30 -15.01
C GLN A 600 -14.20 51.81 -13.91
N SER A 601 -13.44 50.92 -13.25
CA SER A 601 -12.48 51.32 -12.22
C SER A 601 -11.34 52.21 -12.75
N CYS A 602 -10.86 51.97 -13.97
CA CYS A 602 -9.83 52.81 -14.58
C CYS A 602 -10.41 54.12 -15.10
N TYR A 603 -11.64 54.10 -15.60
CA TYR A 603 -12.36 55.29 -16.03
C TYR A 603 -12.62 56.21 -14.83
N GLU A 604 -13.18 55.70 -13.74
CA GLU A 604 -13.42 56.47 -12.51
C GLU A 604 -12.12 57.05 -11.93
N ALA A 605 -11.03 56.29 -11.97
CA ALA A 605 -9.72 56.76 -11.53
C ALA A 605 -9.11 57.86 -12.43
N THR A 606 -9.62 58.07 -13.64
CA THR A 606 -9.00 58.97 -14.64
C THR A 606 -9.94 60.06 -15.16
N GLN A 607 -11.26 59.96 -14.97
CA GLN A 607 -12.26 60.86 -15.56
C GLN A 607 -12.12 62.32 -15.13
N PHE A 608 -11.60 62.61 -13.93
CA PHE A 608 -11.45 63.96 -13.41
C PHE A 608 -10.07 64.58 -13.69
N MET A 609 -9.22 63.89 -14.45
CA MET A 609 -7.86 64.33 -14.71
C MET A 609 -7.75 64.97 -16.09
N SER A 610 -7.65 66.30 -16.12
CA SER A 610 -7.51 67.08 -17.36
C SER A 610 -6.06 67.24 -17.84
N ASN A 611 -5.08 67.08 -16.94
CA ASN A 611 -3.66 67.22 -17.27
C ASN A 611 -3.10 65.91 -17.88
N GLU A 612 -2.60 65.99 -19.11
CA GLU A 612 -2.04 64.84 -19.85
C GLU A 612 -0.89 64.15 -19.10
N LYS A 613 -0.01 64.92 -18.43
CA LYS A 613 1.10 64.37 -17.64
C LYS A 613 0.62 63.57 -16.43
N SER A 614 -0.44 64.02 -15.77
CA SER A 614 -0.99 63.29 -14.62
C SER A 614 -1.69 62.01 -15.10
N LEU A 615 -2.40 62.06 -16.22
CA LEU A 615 -3.09 60.93 -16.83
C LEU A 615 -2.11 59.83 -17.26
N GLU A 616 -0.99 60.20 -17.88
CA GLU A 616 0.07 59.27 -18.23
C GLU A 616 0.72 58.64 -16.99
N LYS A 617 0.97 59.42 -15.93
CA LYS A 617 1.47 58.92 -14.65
C LYS A 617 0.50 57.90 -14.04
N MET A 618 -0.80 58.21 -14.02
CA MET A 618 -1.83 57.30 -13.49
C MET A 618 -1.94 56.02 -14.31
N ARG A 619 -1.83 56.12 -15.64
CA ARG A 619 -1.77 54.96 -16.54
C ARG A 619 -0.56 54.06 -16.23
N LYS A 620 0.62 54.64 -16.05
CA LYS A 620 1.83 53.90 -15.64
C LYS A 620 1.62 53.21 -14.27
N ILE A 621 1.02 53.88 -13.29
CA ILE A 621 0.72 53.31 -11.97
C ILE A 621 -0.26 52.13 -12.07
N ILE A 622 -1.38 52.29 -12.78
CA ILE A 622 -2.40 51.23 -12.94
C ILE A 622 -1.80 50.02 -13.66
N SER A 623 -1.07 50.26 -14.76
CA SER A 623 -0.48 49.17 -15.55
C SER A 623 0.61 48.43 -14.76
N THR A 624 1.47 49.15 -14.03
CA THR A 624 2.49 48.53 -13.17
C THR A 624 1.86 47.76 -12.03
N GLN A 625 0.89 48.31 -11.30
CA GLN A 625 0.17 47.58 -10.24
C GLN A 625 -0.50 46.30 -10.76
N THR A 626 -1.15 46.36 -11.92
CA THR A 626 -1.82 45.20 -12.49
C THR A 626 -0.82 44.12 -12.95
N LYS A 627 0.30 44.53 -13.57
CA LYS A 627 1.41 43.62 -13.90
C LYS A 627 1.98 42.96 -12.65
N LYS A 628 2.18 43.72 -11.57
CA LYS A 628 2.66 43.21 -10.27
C LYS A 628 1.72 42.15 -9.70
N ILE A 629 0.42 42.41 -9.65
CA ILE A 629 -0.58 41.46 -9.16
C ILE A 629 -0.58 40.18 -10.01
N ASN A 630 -0.53 40.31 -11.34
CA ASN A 630 -0.50 39.14 -12.22
C ASN A 630 0.79 38.34 -12.08
N LEU A 631 1.95 39.00 -11.94
CA LEU A 631 3.22 38.33 -11.64
C LEU A 631 3.15 37.57 -10.32
N VAL A 632 2.61 38.18 -9.25
CA VAL A 632 2.42 37.52 -7.95
C VAL A 632 1.46 36.33 -8.06
N LYS A 633 0.34 36.46 -8.79
CA LYS A 633 -0.59 35.35 -9.04
C LYS A 633 0.09 34.19 -9.77
N CYS A 634 0.80 34.48 -10.86
CA CYS A 634 1.56 33.48 -11.61
C CYS A 634 2.62 32.84 -10.70
N ALA A 635 3.31 33.63 -9.89
CA ALA A 635 4.33 33.14 -8.96
C ALA A 635 3.76 32.18 -7.92
N ILE A 636 2.63 32.52 -7.29
CA ILE A 636 1.96 31.67 -6.30
C ILE A 636 1.51 30.35 -6.95
N VAL A 637 0.83 30.44 -8.11
CA VAL A 637 0.34 29.24 -8.81
C VAL A 637 1.48 28.36 -9.31
N GLY A 638 2.56 28.96 -9.85
CA GLY A 638 3.75 28.24 -10.28
C GLY A 638 4.57 27.64 -9.13
N THR A 639 4.45 28.20 -7.93
CA THR A 639 5.06 27.64 -6.71
C THR A 639 4.30 26.41 -6.23
N VAL A 640 2.97 26.46 -6.23
CA VAL A 640 2.12 25.36 -5.77
C VAL A 640 2.09 24.22 -6.78
N PHE A 641 2.08 24.52 -8.07
CA PHE A 641 2.09 23.51 -9.13
C PHE A 641 2.96 23.97 -10.30
N PRO A 642 4.25 23.59 -10.34
CA PRO A 642 5.16 24.07 -11.37
C PRO A 642 4.66 23.89 -12.81
N GLY A 643 4.69 24.97 -13.60
CA GLY A 643 4.14 25.01 -14.96
C GLY A 643 2.68 25.44 -15.05
N ALA A 644 1.96 25.56 -13.94
CA ALA A 644 0.62 26.14 -13.89
C ALA A 644 0.62 27.66 -14.11
N ASP A 645 1.69 28.35 -13.70
CA ASP A 645 1.95 29.77 -13.97
C ASP A 645 1.89 30.10 -15.47
N LYS A 646 2.40 29.16 -16.28
CA LYS A 646 2.43 29.27 -17.74
C LYS A 646 1.05 29.23 -18.37
N LEU A 647 0.07 28.57 -17.72
CA LEU A 647 -1.33 28.57 -18.15
C LEU A 647 -2.02 29.90 -17.86
N LEU A 648 -1.61 30.60 -16.80
CA LEU A 648 -2.10 31.94 -16.48
C LEU A 648 -1.49 33.02 -17.40
N GLY A 649 -0.25 32.82 -17.85
CA GLY A 649 0.43 33.68 -18.81
C GLY A 649 -0.20 33.72 -20.21
N LEU A 650 0.21 34.71 -21.02
CA LEU A 650 -0.34 34.97 -22.36
C LEU A 650 0.39 34.25 -23.51
N GLU A 651 1.62 33.75 -23.32
CA GLU A 651 2.47 33.35 -24.47
C GLU A 651 3.31 32.09 -24.22
N ILE A 652 2.74 30.88 -24.29
CA ILE A 652 3.56 29.66 -24.22
C ILE A 652 3.03 28.53 -25.13
N THR A 653 3.97 27.80 -25.73
CA THR A 653 3.76 26.53 -26.44
C THR A 653 3.18 25.44 -25.53
N MET A 654 1.98 24.94 -25.84
CA MET A 654 1.22 23.91 -25.10
C MET A 654 2.07 22.72 -24.59
N TRP A 655 3.02 22.22 -25.37
CA TRP A 655 3.90 21.12 -24.96
C TRP A 655 4.73 21.40 -23.69
N LYS A 656 5.20 22.64 -23.49
CA LYS A 656 5.97 23.01 -22.29
C LYS A 656 5.10 23.02 -21.04
N VAL A 657 3.82 23.37 -21.18
CA VAL A 657 2.83 23.32 -20.10
C VAL A 657 2.55 21.86 -19.75
N LEU A 658 2.21 21.05 -20.76
CA LEU A 658 1.89 19.65 -20.56
C LEU A 658 3.06 18.87 -19.93
N PHE A 659 4.28 19.09 -20.40
CA PHE A 659 5.48 18.47 -19.83
C PHE A 659 5.67 18.83 -18.34
N ASN A 660 5.54 20.11 -17.99
CA ASN A 660 5.67 20.53 -16.59
C ASN A 660 4.54 19.94 -15.73
N LEU A 661 3.30 19.93 -16.22
CA LEU A 661 2.18 19.33 -15.50
C LEU A 661 2.37 17.83 -15.26
N LEU A 662 2.86 17.11 -16.28
CA LEU A 662 3.21 15.69 -16.18
C LEU A 662 4.30 15.49 -15.12
N ALA A 663 5.38 16.29 -15.17
CA ALA A 663 6.47 16.20 -14.22
C ALA A 663 6.02 16.48 -12.78
N SER A 664 5.23 17.54 -12.55
CA SER A 664 4.69 17.85 -11.22
C SER A 664 3.73 16.76 -10.73
N SER A 665 2.87 16.23 -11.60
CA SER A 665 1.96 15.13 -11.23
C SER A 665 2.74 13.87 -10.83
N VAL A 666 3.84 13.54 -11.54
CA VAL A 666 4.75 12.43 -11.18
C VAL A 666 5.38 12.67 -9.82
N VAL A 667 5.90 13.89 -9.56
CA VAL A 667 6.56 14.23 -8.29
C VAL A 667 5.57 14.10 -7.13
N TYR A 668 4.39 14.71 -7.24
CA TYR A 668 3.40 14.67 -6.16
C TYR A 668 2.78 13.28 -5.96
N ALA A 669 2.57 12.50 -7.02
CA ALA A 669 2.13 11.10 -6.88
C ALA A 669 3.17 10.22 -6.20
N THR A 670 4.44 10.39 -6.60
CA THR A 670 5.57 9.68 -5.99
C THR A 670 5.67 10.05 -4.52
N TYR A 671 5.56 11.33 -4.22
CA TYR A 671 5.55 11.85 -2.88
C TYR A 671 4.43 11.26 -2.00
N LYS A 672 3.18 11.24 -2.49
CA LYS A 672 2.05 10.61 -1.79
C LYS A 672 2.31 9.13 -1.51
N SER A 673 2.80 8.39 -2.51
CA SER A 673 3.12 6.95 -2.36
C SER A 673 4.22 6.71 -1.35
N VAL A 674 5.30 7.49 -1.41
CA VAL A 674 6.40 7.44 -0.44
C VAL A 674 5.88 7.73 0.95
N PHE A 675 5.09 8.81 1.14
CA PHE A 675 4.52 9.16 2.43
C PHE A 675 3.61 8.06 3.00
N SER A 676 2.72 7.51 2.18
CA SER A 676 1.83 6.42 2.59
C SER A 676 2.61 5.17 3.00
N SER A 677 3.73 4.89 2.34
CA SER A 677 4.62 3.83 2.77
C SER A 677 5.31 4.21 4.08
N PHE A 678 5.93 5.39 4.15
CA PHE A 678 6.70 5.83 5.31
C PHE A 678 5.90 5.89 6.61
N SER A 679 4.62 6.27 6.57
CA SER A 679 3.75 6.24 7.76
C SER A 679 3.57 4.82 8.33
N THR A 680 3.68 3.79 7.49
CA THR A 680 3.70 2.39 7.94
C THR A 680 5.09 1.92 8.37
N PHE A 681 6.16 2.59 7.93
CA PHE A 681 7.54 2.24 8.25
C PHE A 681 8.09 2.96 9.50
N CYS A 682 7.83 4.23 9.76
CA CYS A 682 8.45 4.86 10.94
C CYS A 682 7.47 4.89 12.11
N SER A 683 7.84 4.28 13.24
CA SER A 683 7.17 4.50 14.52
C SER A 683 7.37 5.94 15.02
N GLU A 684 8.42 6.61 14.53
CA GLU A 684 8.73 8.01 14.77
C GLU A 684 8.01 8.87 13.71
N PRO A 685 6.96 9.64 14.05
CA PRO A 685 6.23 10.45 13.08
C PRO A 685 7.10 11.58 12.47
N LEU A 686 8.20 11.93 13.13
CA LEU A 686 9.00 13.11 12.83
C LEU A 686 9.86 12.94 11.57
N LEU A 687 10.41 11.76 11.30
CA LEU A 687 11.24 11.52 10.10
C LEU A 687 10.40 11.45 8.81
N PRO A 688 9.25 10.74 8.75
CA PRO A 688 8.31 10.85 7.65
C PRO A 688 7.86 12.29 7.45
N LEU A 689 7.61 13.05 8.52
CA LEU A 689 7.23 14.47 8.43
C LEU A 689 8.37 15.34 7.85
N ILE A 690 9.62 15.08 8.23
CA ILE A 690 10.78 15.79 7.67
C ILE A 690 10.95 15.42 6.19
N LEU A 691 10.89 14.16 5.80
CA LEU A 691 10.97 13.75 4.39
C LEU A 691 9.76 14.25 3.58
N LEU A 692 8.59 14.26 4.21
CA LEU A 692 7.33 14.85 3.71
C LEU A 692 7.54 16.34 3.44
N LEU A 693 8.17 17.09 4.34
CA LEU A 693 8.40 18.51 4.12
C LEU A 693 9.53 18.73 3.11
N VAL A 694 10.68 18.06 3.27
CA VAL A 694 11.92 18.39 2.55
C VAL A 694 11.84 18.12 1.05
N LEU A 695 11.24 17.02 0.57
CA LEU A 695 11.26 16.70 -0.87
C LEU A 695 10.39 17.64 -1.73
N PRO A 696 9.10 17.90 -1.39
CA PRO A 696 8.30 18.93 -2.05
C PRO A 696 8.86 20.31 -1.79
N ILE A 697 9.42 20.59 -0.60
CA ILE A 697 10.04 21.89 -0.33
C ILE A 697 11.26 22.07 -1.24
N ILE A 698 12.14 21.09 -1.45
CA ILE A 698 13.28 21.23 -2.38
C ILE A 698 12.78 21.42 -3.81
N TYR A 699 11.82 20.60 -4.25
CA TYR A 699 11.23 20.71 -5.58
C TYR A 699 10.58 22.09 -5.78
N ASN A 700 9.75 22.53 -4.83
CA ASN A 700 9.07 23.81 -4.86
C ASN A 700 10.05 24.98 -4.66
N ILE A 701 11.10 24.86 -3.83
CA ILE A 701 12.13 25.89 -3.61
C ILE A 701 12.81 26.24 -4.93
N TYR A 702 13.16 25.25 -5.75
CA TYR A 702 13.71 25.52 -7.07
C TYR A 702 12.78 26.41 -7.91
N PHE A 703 11.47 26.12 -7.90
CA PHE A 703 10.48 26.93 -8.61
C PHE A 703 10.18 28.27 -7.93
N ILE A 704 10.25 28.35 -6.60
CA ILE A 704 10.13 29.59 -5.82
C ILE A 704 11.28 30.53 -6.17
N ILE A 705 12.52 30.06 -6.13
CA ILE A 705 13.72 30.85 -6.48
C ILE A 705 13.59 31.37 -7.91
N ARG A 706 13.24 30.49 -8.85
CA ARG A 706 13.01 30.87 -10.25
C ARG A 706 11.89 31.90 -10.38
N SER A 707 10.80 31.71 -9.65
CA SER A 707 9.65 32.62 -9.66
C SER A 707 10.01 33.99 -9.09
N ILE A 708 10.79 34.03 -8.00
CA ILE A 708 11.31 35.27 -7.41
C ILE A 708 12.22 35.98 -8.41
N GLN A 709 13.13 35.26 -9.07
CA GLN A 709 14.02 35.82 -10.09
C GLN A 709 13.23 36.46 -11.24
N VAL A 710 12.23 35.76 -11.79
CA VAL A 710 11.35 36.29 -12.84
C VAL A 710 10.57 37.50 -12.35
N THR A 711 10.06 37.46 -11.12
CA THR A 711 9.29 38.58 -10.54
C THR A 711 10.19 39.80 -10.33
N VAL A 712 11.38 39.63 -9.74
CA VAL A 712 12.36 40.71 -9.51
C VAL A 712 12.85 41.31 -10.82
N GLN A 713 13.12 40.47 -11.82
CA GLN A 713 13.49 40.95 -13.16
C GLN A 713 12.34 41.75 -13.78
N GLY A 714 11.11 41.25 -13.73
CA GLY A 714 9.93 41.97 -14.20
C GLY A 714 9.69 43.29 -13.45
N PHE A 715 9.98 43.35 -12.14
CA PHE A 715 9.95 44.59 -11.37
C PHE A 715 11.01 45.59 -11.85
N ARG A 716 12.26 45.16 -12.06
CA ARG A 716 13.34 46.02 -12.57
C ARG A 716 13.04 46.55 -13.97
N GLU A 717 12.56 45.70 -14.87
CA GLU A 717 12.13 46.10 -16.22
C GLU A 717 10.96 47.09 -16.14
N SER A 718 10.01 46.90 -15.21
CA SER A 718 8.91 47.84 -15.01
C SER A 718 9.36 49.19 -14.46
N GLN A 719 10.39 49.23 -13.61
CA GLN A 719 10.96 50.47 -13.06
C GLN A 719 11.80 51.23 -14.09
N ASN A 720 12.57 50.51 -14.93
CA ASN A 720 13.35 51.14 -15.99
C ASN A 720 12.48 51.70 -17.12
N ALA A 721 11.26 51.19 -17.28
CA ALA A 721 10.29 51.68 -18.27
C ALA A 721 9.40 52.84 -17.77
N THR A 722 9.34 53.07 -16.45
CA THR A 722 8.61 54.21 -15.86
C THR A 722 9.47 55.43 -15.82
#